data_AF-A0A256HWJ9-F1
#
_entry.id   AF-A0A256HWJ9-F1
#
_cell.length_a   1.000
_cell.length_b   1.000
_cell.length_c   1.000
_cell.angle_alpha   90.00
_cell.angle_beta   90.00
_cell.angle_gamma   90.00
#
_symmetry.space_group_name_H-M   'P 1'
#
loop_
_entity.id
_entity.type
_entity.pdbx_description
1 polymer ?
#
loop_
_entity_poly.entity_id
_entity_poly.type
_entity_poly.pdbx_seq_one_letter_code
_entity_poly.pdbx_strand_id
1 'polypeptide(L)'
;MVAEALTSDAAHLAVGGGLVAVAVAVVYTTDRPAGSWTRALRSRFLLGVPWGTLVAVAGVIGVYLFVQSGLENPDRPVVIPFRSWSYFYPEGLLWSSFAHANRGHITGNLLSALVAGGIAEYAYGHFPGGREVDEETGTLRSALPSRESLPSRESLRRVRSEGATGFGLGAVGLSTLASLSMSASRPDTDPLAERPSVRAFVVVPGAIALFGVASALFALGPVIGFSVVVFALWGFALVFYPVGTIAALAGATLVNVAYRALRDPVVTAGASGSYGPPGWANVAIQGHTLGLIAGIFAAVWLVRRRREREARSDGAEGGQAVTASSGGSGTTALAAFGAVLLFGASRRLWAVYWYLGNERYELYRALGFGLLAALAAIVALAVAGRDEPLRPDAAVPEPDTIRGAVRSATPAAIGLLLLASALAVVAGPGVVPNLVAVDDGDLPGDPIEVEGYQVTYAENVEDEVVGVVDVEAFGRSTSVNTSGVIVKNADREIWTTAVSRGNLAFWGYRAVDVGGTGWRETVWVQRVGWVAANGGPAYRVDAVRNETRSTLFTSEPARAEPRIDGRNVTVAAVEGGFELRVAHGGETERAALPAANETVTLQGVAFVREEDAVFAERGETRVRIATRERYEGRQ
;
A
#
# COMPACT_ATOMS: atom_id res chain seq x y z
N MET A 1 36.92 12.36 10.18
CA MET A 1 35.44 12.26 10.24
C MET A 1 34.80 11.75 8.95
N VAL A 2 34.55 12.52 7.88
CA VAL A 2 33.85 11.98 6.68
C VAL A 2 34.63 10.89 5.95
N ALA A 3 35.96 11.07 5.77
CA ALA A 3 36.81 10.04 5.17
C ALA A 3 36.93 8.78 6.05
N GLU A 4 37.03 8.93 7.37
CA GLU A 4 37.05 7.81 8.33
C GLU A 4 35.73 7.03 8.34
N ALA A 5 34.59 7.72 8.31
CA ALA A 5 33.26 7.09 8.26
C ALA A 5 33.09 6.30 6.94
N LEU A 6 33.49 6.88 5.80
CA LEU A 6 33.48 6.19 4.51
C LEU A 6 34.39 4.96 4.49
N THR A 7 35.57 5.03 5.14
CA THR A 7 36.46 3.86 5.26
C THR A 7 35.93 2.79 6.22
N SER A 8 35.21 3.18 7.27
CA SER A 8 34.59 2.26 8.24
C SER A 8 33.44 1.49 7.59
N ASP A 9 32.54 2.19 6.93
CA ASP A 9 31.39 1.58 6.23
C ASP A 9 31.85 0.64 5.12
N ALA A 10 32.84 1.06 4.33
CA ALA A 10 33.44 0.20 3.31
C ALA A 10 34.08 -1.07 3.91
N ALA A 11 34.75 -0.97 5.07
CA ALA A 11 35.32 -2.11 5.76
C ALA A 11 34.23 -3.07 6.29
N HIS A 12 33.16 -2.55 6.89
CA HIS A 12 32.03 -3.36 7.35
C HIS A 12 31.31 -4.06 6.20
N LEU A 13 31.09 -3.37 5.07
CA LEU A 13 30.53 -3.95 3.86
C LEU A 13 31.44 -5.04 3.27
N ALA A 14 32.76 -4.81 3.24
CA ALA A 14 33.72 -5.79 2.74
C ALA A 14 33.74 -7.06 3.60
N VAL A 15 33.77 -6.92 4.92
CA VAL A 15 33.74 -8.05 5.87
C VAL A 15 32.40 -8.79 5.78
N GLY A 16 31.28 -8.07 5.84
CA GLY A 16 29.94 -8.65 5.75
C GLY A 16 29.71 -9.36 4.42
N GLY A 17 30.09 -8.72 3.31
CA GLY A 17 30.04 -9.30 1.97
C GLY A 17 30.91 -10.55 1.82
N GLY A 18 32.13 -10.53 2.38
CA GLY A 18 33.01 -11.70 2.43
C GLY A 18 32.40 -12.88 3.17
N LEU A 19 31.78 -12.64 4.34
CA LEU A 19 31.09 -13.68 5.11
C LEU A 19 29.90 -14.28 4.34
N VAL A 20 29.09 -13.44 3.68
CA VAL A 20 27.99 -13.91 2.84
C VAL A 20 28.50 -14.74 1.67
N ALA A 21 29.57 -14.30 0.99
CA ALA A 21 30.16 -15.03 -0.12
C ALA A 21 30.68 -16.42 0.31
N VAL A 22 31.35 -16.50 1.47
CA VAL A 22 31.80 -17.78 2.04
C VAL A 22 30.60 -18.68 2.37
N ALA A 23 29.56 -18.16 3.02
CA ALA A 23 28.36 -18.93 3.33
C ALA A 23 27.68 -19.48 2.07
N VAL A 24 27.52 -18.65 1.04
CA VAL A 24 26.96 -19.08 -0.27
C VAL A 24 27.85 -20.12 -0.94
N ALA A 25 29.18 -19.95 -0.92
CA ALA A 25 30.12 -20.90 -1.48
C ALA A 25 30.07 -22.26 -0.77
N VAL A 26 29.98 -22.28 0.56
CA VAL A 26 29.80 -23.52 1.35
C VAL A 26 28.51 -24.24 0.95
N VAL A 27 27.38 -23.53 0.87
CA VAL A 27 26.10 -24.12 0.45
C VAL A 27 26.17 -24.63 -0.98
N TYR A 28 26.68 -23.81 -1.92
CA TYR A 28 26.77 -24.18 -3.34
C TYR A 28 27.67 -25.39 -3.57
N THR A 29 28.83 -25.44 -2.91
CA THR A 29 29.76 -26.58 -3.02
C THR A 29 29.25 -27.85 -2.35
N THR A 30 28.43 -27.71 -1.31
CA THR A 30 27.76 -28.84 -0.65
C THR A 30 26.65 -29.40 -1.53
N ASP A 31 25.78 -28.53 -2.06
CA ASP A 31 24.60 -28.92 -2.81
C ASP A 31 24.91 -29.31 -4.28
N ARG A 32 26.03 -28.83 -4.83
CA ARG A 32 26.47 -29.03 -6.23
C ARG A 32 25.32 -28.98 -7.23
N PRO A 33 24.56 -27.87 -7.29
CA PRO A 33 23.22 -27.89 -7.85
C PRO A 33 23.13 -28.22 -9.34
N ALA A 34 24.22 -28.23 -10.12
CA ALA A 34 24.23 -28.65 -11.53
C ALA A 34 23.08 -28.04 -12.39
N GLY A 35 22.69 -26.81 -12.08
CA GLY A 35 21.59 -26.09 -12.74
C GLY A 35 20.17 -26.36 -12.20
N SER A 36 19.99 -27.28 -11.25
CA SER A 36 18.71 -27.68 -10.64
C SER A 36 17.92 -26.50 -10.07
N TRP A 37 18.60 -25.55 -9.41
CA TRP A 37 17.99 -24.35 -8.81
C TRP A 37 17.29 -23.46 -9.84
N THR A 38 17.81 -23.40 -11.07
CA THR A 38 17.24 -22.56 -12.15
C THR A 38 16.27 -23.33 -13.05
N ARG A 39 16.34 -24.67 -13.03
CA ARG A 39 15.54 -25.55 -13.88
C ARG A 39 14.06 -25.44 -13.56
N ALA A 40 13.71 -25.45 -12.27
CA ALA A 40 12.34 -25.28 -11.80
C ALA A 40 11.76 -23.92 -12.20
N LEU A 41 12.55 -22.84 -12.15
CA LEU A 41 12.09 -21.51 -12.56
C LEU A 41 11.87 -21.41 -14.07
N ARG A 42 12.78 -21.98 -14.88
CA ARG A 42 12.69 -21.95 -16.34
C ARG A 42 11.57 -22.80 -16.93
N SER A 43 11.04 -23.77 -16.19
CA SER A 43 9.88 -24.55 -16.63
C SER A 43 8.57 -23.75 -16.59
N ARG A 44 8.50 -22.71 -15.73
CA ARG A 44 7.32 -21.85 -15.57
C ARG A 44 7.49 -20.45 -16.15
N PHE A 45 8.68 -19.87 -16.03
CA PHE A 45 8.96 -18.50 -16.44
C PHE A 45 9.67 -18.40 -17.77
N LEU A 46 9.35 -17.35 -18.51
CA LEU A 46 10.10 -16.91 -19.69
C LEU A 46 11.51 -16.50 -19.25
N LEU A 47 12.51 -17.28 -19.68
CA LEU A 47 13.93 -17.13 -19.27
C LEU A 47 14.21 -17.35 -17.78
N GLY A 48 13.25 -17.91 -17.02
CA GLY A 48 13.39 -18.07 -15.57
C GLY A 48 13.12 -16.80 -14.75
N VAL A 49 12.53 -15.76 -15.36
CA VAL A 49 12.34 -14.44 -14.75
C VAL A 49 10.84 -14.07 -14.63
N PRO A 50 10.39 -13.54 -13.48
CA PRO A 50 9.02 -13.03 -13.29
C PRO A 50 8.86 -11.62 -13.91
N TRP A 51 8.91 -11.55 -15.25
CA TRP A 51 8.87 -10.30 -15.99
C TRP A 51 7.65 -9.43 -15.69
N GLY A 52 6.48 -10.03 -15.46
CA GLY A 52 5.26 -9.27 -15.20
C GLY A 52 5.34 -8.52 -13.88
N THR A 53 5.86 -9.18 -12.85
CA THR A 53 6.15 -8.56 -11.55
C THR A 53 7.18 -7.45 -11.68
N LEU A 54 8.26 -7.66 -12.45
CA LEU A 54 9.30 -6.64 -12.67
C LEU A 54 8.77 -5.41 -13.40
N VAL A 55 7.94 -5.60 -14.43
CA VAL A 55 7.30 -4.49 -15.17
C VAL A 55 6.38 -3.69 -14.23
N ALA A 56 5.58 -4.36 -13.41
CA ALA A 56 4.75 -3.69 -12.42
C ALA A 56 5.57 -2.87 -11.40
N VAL A 57 6.65 -3.46 -10.87
CA VAL A 57 7.58 -2.78 -9.95
C VAL A 57 8.21 -1.56 -10.62
N ALA A 58 8.64 -1.66 -11.88
CA ALA A 58 9.19 -0.53 -12.62
C ALA A 58 8.16 0.59 -12.80
N GLY A 59 6.89 0.27 -13.07
CA GLY A 59 5.80 1.24 -13.14
C GLY A 59 5.61 1.99 -11.81
N VAL A 60 5.57 1.26 -10.70
CA VAL A 60 5.44 1.86 -9.35
C VAL A 60 6.63 2.78 -9.03
N ILE A 61 7.86 2.38 -9.40
CA ILE A 61 9.05 3.23 -9.25
C ILE A 61 8.89 4.51 -10.08
N GLY A 62 8.40 4.41 -11.33
CA GLY A 62 8.14 5.57 -12.17
C GLY A 62 7.18 6.57 -11.53
N VAL A 63 6.06 6.09 -10.96
CA VAL A 63 5.11 6.94 -10.23
C VAL A 63 5.80 7.65 -9.07
N TYR A 64 6.54 6.91 -8.25
CA TYR A 64 7.24 7.50 -7.11
C TYR A 64 8.22 8.61 -7.50
N LEU A 65 9.03 8.34 -8.53
CA LEU A 65 10.09 9.25 -8.97
C LEU A 65 9.55 10.49 -9.66
N PHE A 66 8.59 10.33 -10.57
CA PHE A 66 8.15 11.40 -11.47
C PHE A 66 6.80 12.00 -11.09
N VAL A 67 5.82 11.20 -10.67
CA VAL A 67 4.48 11.70 -10.32
C VAL A 67 4.50 12.35 -8.94
N GLN A 68 5.27 11.81 -8.00
CA GLN A 68 5.32 12.31 -6.62
C GLN A 68 6.54 13.18 -6.27
N SER A 69 7.30 13.64 -7.27
CA SER A 69 8.56 14.40 -7.07
C SER A 69 9.58 13.64 -6.19
N GLY A 70 9.60 12.31 -6.27
CA GLY A 70 10.52 11.47 -5.51
C GLY A 70 11.97 11.54 -5.99
N LEU A 71 12.24 12.08 -7.18
CA LEU A 71 13.62 12.36 -7.64
C LEU A 71 14.28 13.44 -6.78
N GLU A 72 13.61 14.58 -6.58
CA GLU A 72 14.16 15.66 -5.75
C GLU A 72 13.96 15.39 -4.25
N ASN A 73 12.85 14.75 -3.88
CA ASN A 73 12.46 14.55 -2.47
C ASN A 73 12.26 13.06 -2.14
N PRO A 74 13.29 12.23 -2.22
CA PRO A 74 13.17 10.78 -2.18
C PRO A 74 12.80 10.18 -0.81
N ASP A 75 12.81 10.96 0.27
CA ASP A 75 12.33 10.54 1.60
C ASP A 75 10.97 11.14 1.97
N ARG A 76 10.57 12.21 1.27
CA ARG A 76 9.33 12.97 1.52
C ARG A 76 8.67 13.33 0.20
N PRO A 77 8.17 12.36 -0.59
CA PRO A 77 7.43 12.63 -1.82
C PRO A 77 6.15 13.42 -1.50
N VAL A 78 5.50 14.02 -2.50
CA VAL A 78 4.18 14.65 -2.30
C VAL A 78 3.10 13.57 -2.20
N VAL A 79 2.18 13.71 -1.24
CA VAL A 79 1.28 12.62 -0.81
C VAL A 79 -0.18 13.03 -0.76
N ILE A 80 -0.48 14.24 -0.27
CA ILE A 80 -1.86 14.76 -0.12
C ILE A 80 -2.71 14.58 -1.40
N PRO A 81 -2.26 14.99 -2.60
CA PRO A 81 -3.03 14.81 -3.85
C PRO A 81 -3.31 13.35 -4.25
N PHE A 82 -2.61 12.38 -3.65
CA PHE A 82 -2.72 10.97 -4.03
C PHE A 82 -3.35 10.10 -2.94
N ARG A 83 -3.75 10.70 -1.80
CA ARG A 83 -4.59 10.06 -0.79
C ARG A 83 -6.07 10.26 -1.14
N SER A 84 -6.47 9.75 -2.30
CA SER A 84 -7.83 9.90 -2.81
C SER A 84 -8.64 8.62 -2.72
N TRP A 85 -9.92 8.83 -2.44
CA TRP A 85 -11.00 7.87 -2.39
C TRP A 85 -12.30 8.52 -2.88
N SER A 86 -12.27 9.69 -3.51
CA SER A 86 -13.49 10.30 -4.06
C SER A 86 -13.67 9.88 -5.51
N TYR A 87 -14.87 9.42 -5.87
CA TYR A 87 -15.24 9.15 -7.26
C TYR A 87 -15.27 10.42 -8.13
N PHE A 88 -15.31 11.60 -7.52
CA PHE A 88 -15.27 12.89 -8.21
C PHE A 88 -13.84 13.39 -8.45
N TYR A 89 -12.82 12.69 -7.96
CA TYR A 89 -11.41 12.96 -8.26
C TYR A 89 -10.68 11.76 -8.89
N PRO A 90 -10.92 11.49 -10.21
CA PRO A 90 -10.38 10.31 -10.91
C PRO A 90 -8.85 10.25 -10.97
N GLU A 91 -8.18 11.40 -11.05
CA GLU A 91 -6.71 11.47 -11.05
C GLU A 91 -6.14 10.89 -9.75
N GLY A 92 -6.69 11.29 -8.61
CA GLY A 92 -6.28 10.76 -7.31
C GLY A 92 -6.53 9.25 -7.19
N LEU A 93 -7.70 8.78 -7.65
CA LEU A 93 -8.04 7.34 -7.64
C LEU A 93 -7.09 6.51 -8.51
N LEU A 94 -6.71 7.02 -9.68
CA LEU A 94 -5.77 6.36 -10.57
C LEU A 94 -4.41 6.13 -9.90
N TRP A 95 -3.91 7.13 -9.18
CA TRP A 95 -2.56 7.10 -8.61
C TRP A 95 -2.46 6.54 -7.20
N SER A 96 -3.55 6.52 -6.42
CA SER A 96 -3.52 6.19 -4.98
C SER A 96 -2.84 4.86 -4.67
N SER A 97 -3.13 3.81 -5.45
CA SER A 97 -2.54 2.48 -5.31
C SER A 97 -1.08 2.40 -5.78
N PHE A 98 -0.55 3.39 -6.50
CA PHE A 98 0.82 3.37 -7.01
C PHE A 98 1.73 4.39 -6.31
N ALA A 99 1.14 5.41 -5.69
CA ALA A 99 1.83 6.42 -4.91
C ALA A 99 2.23 5.88 -3.53
N HIS A 100 3.25 6.47 -2.90
CA HIS A 100 3.79 6.04 -1.60
C HIS A 100 4.13 7.23 -0.70
N ALA A 101 4.07 7.01 0.62
CA ALA A 101 4.21 8.07 1.61
C ALA A 101 5.64 8.52 1.90
N ASN A 102 6.62 7.62 1.70
CA ASN A 102 8.05 7.83 1.96
C ASN A 102 8.86 6.67 1.39
N ARG A 103 10.19 6.78 1.43
CA ARG A 103 11.11 5.76 0.91
C ARG A 103 10.94 4.39 1.57
N GLY A 104 10.78 4.36 2.89
CA GLY A 104 10.55 3.13 3.65
C GLY A 104 9.27 2.42 3.22
N HIS A 105 8.20 3.18 2.97
CA HIS A 105 6.92 2.65 2.49
C HIS A 105 7.05 2.01 1.10
N ILE A 106 7.66 2.68 0.12
CA ILE A 106 7.84 2.09 -1.22
C ILE A 106 8.75 0.87 -1.20
N THR A 107 9.90 0.95 -0.54
CA THR A 107 10.85 -0.19 -0.48
C THR A 107 10.21 -1.43 0.16
N GLY A 108 9.47 -1.27 1.26
CA GLY A 108 8.72 -2.36 1.88
C GLY A 108 7.69 -3.00 0.95
N ASN A 109 6.92 -2.19 0.21
CA ASN A 109 5.96 -2.71 -0.76
C ASN A 109 6.63 -3.39 -1.95
N LEU A 110 7.68 -2.82 -2.52
CA LEU A 110 8.37 -3.38 -3.68
C LEU A 110 9.08 -4.70 -3.35
N LEU A 111 9.77 -4.79 -2.21
CA LEU A 111 10.40 -6.05 -1.78
C LEU A 111 9.37 -7.15 -1.54
N SER A 112 8.23 -6.80 -0.92
CA SER A 112 7.12 -7.72 -0.72
C SER A 112 6.46 -8.12 -2.05
N ALA A 113 6.30 -7.17 -2.98
CA ALA A 113 5.76 -7.41 -4.33
C ALA A 113 6.66 -8.34 -5.15
N LEU A 114 7.98 -8.19 -5.07
CA LEU A 114 8.93 -9.06 -5.76
C LEU A 114 8.80 -10.52 -5.29
N VAL A 115 8.65 -10.74 -3.98
CA VAL A 115 8.49 -12.09 -3.42
C VAL A 115 7.10 -12.66 -3.73
N ALA A 116 6.05 -11.93 -3.35
CA ALA A 116 4.67 -12.39 -3.52
C ALA A 116 4.29 -12.51 -5.00
N GLY A 117 4.65 -11.50 -5.80
CA GLY A 117 4.44 -11.46 -7.24
C GLY A 117 5.22 -12.54 -7.95
N GLY A 118 6.48 -12.78 -7.57
CA GLY A 118 7.25 -13.92 -8.08
C GLY A 118 6.54 -15.25 -7.85
N ILE A 119 6.03 -15.52 -6.64
CA ILE A 119 5.32 -16.78 -6.35
C ILE A 119 3.98 -16.85 -7.08
N ALA A 120 3.22 -15.76 -7.12
CA ALA A 120 1.92 -15.70 -7.80
C ALA A 120 2.07 -15.87 -9.32
N GLU A 121 3.05 -15.21 -9.94
CA GLU A 121 3.39 -15.33 -11.35
C GLU A 121 3.92 -16.73 -11.67
N TYR A 122 4.70 -17.33 -10.76
CA TYR A 122 5.16 -18.72 -10.89
C TYR A 122 3.98 -19.69 -10.91
N ALA A 123 3.03 -19.53 -9.97
CA ALA A 123 1.80 -20.31 -9.90
C ALA A 123 0.95 -20.16 -11.18
N TYR A 124 0.81 -18.93 -11.69
CA TYR A 124 0.11 -18.62 -12.93
C TYR A 124 0.79 -19.25 -14.16
N GLY A 125 2.11 -19.09 -14.29
CA GLY A 125 2.98 -19.64 -15.33
C GLY A 125 2.90 -18.91 -16.67
N HIS A 126 4.06 -18.64 -17.29
CA HIS A 126 4.15 -18.15 -18.68
C HIS A 126 3.94 -19.28 -19.69
N PHE A 127 4.26 -20.51 -19.32
CA PHE A 127 4.00 -21.72 -20.10
C PHE A 127 2.91 -22.54 -19.40
N PRO A 128 1.65 -22.50 -19.87
CA PRO A 128 0.58 -23.34 -19.32
C PRO A 128 0.95 -24.83 -19.46
N GLY A 129 0.93 -25.60 -18.37
CA GLY A 129 1.36 -27.01 -18.36
C GLY A 129 2.86 -27.25 -18.09
N GLY A 130 3.68 -26.20 -18.08
CA GLY A 130 5.12 -26.29 -17.94
C GLY A 130 5.83 -26.63 -19.26
N ARG A 131 7.16 -26.56 -19.26
CA ARG A 131 8.00 -26.95 -20.40
C ARG A 131 8.93 -28.08 -19.97
N GLU A 132 9.00 -29.16 -20.75
CA GLU A 132 9.97 -30.22 -20.53
C GLU A 132 11.40 -29.66 -20.63
N VAL A 133 12.20 -29.97 -19.62
CA VAL A 133 13.61 -29.62 -19.57
C VAL A 133 14.40 -30.91 -19.65
N ASP A 134 15.28 -31.02 -20.65
CA ASP A 134 16.09 -32.21 -20.89
C ASP A 134 16.97 -32.52 -19.66
N GLU A 135 16.82 -33.73 -19.09
CA GLU A 135 17.40 -34.09 -17.79
C GLU A 135 18.94 -34.17 -17.82
N GLU A 136 19.53 -34.45 -19.00
CA GLU A 136 20.95 -34.72 -19.17
C GLU A 136 21.78 -33.46 -19.48
N THR A 137 21.19 -32.45 -20.13
CA THR A 137 21.88 -31.26 -20.65
C THR A 137 21.31 -29.93 -20.15
N GLY A 138 20.10 -29.93 -19.56
CA GLY A 138 19.41 -28.72 -19.11
C GLY A 138 18.92 -27.80 -20.23
N THR A 139 18.99 -28.23 -21.49
CA THR A 139 18.50 -27.47 -22.65
C THR A 139 16.99 -27.58 -22.82
N LEU A 140 16.35 -26.46 -23.18
CA LEU A 140 14.91 -26.37 -23.40
C LEU A 140 14.54 -26.94 -24.77
N ARG A 141 13.82 -28.06 -24.84
CA ARG A 141 13.20 -28.49 -26.09
C ARG A 141 11.93 -27.64 -26.31
N SER A 142 11.81 -26.98 -27.45
CA SER A 142 10.47 -26.59 -27.94
C SER A 142 9.78 -27.86 -28.39
N ALA A 143 8.52 -28.06 -27.99
CA ALA A 143 7.67 -29.06 -28.61
C ALA A 143 7.60 -28.75 -30.11
N LEU A 144 8.46 -29.42 -30.89
CA LEU A 144 8.16 -29.70 -32.28
C LEU A 144 7.31 -30.97 -32.24
N PRO A 145 6.22 -31.04 -33.03
CA PRO A 145 5.37 -32.22 -33.06
C PRO A 145 6.22 -33.45 -33.32
N SER A 146 5.91 -34.53 -32.59
CA SER A 146 6.60 -35.81 -32.62
C SER A 146 6.95 -36.22 -34.04
N ARG A 147 8.19 -36.67 -34.22
CA ARG A 147 8.72 -37.20 -35.49
C ARG A 147 8.09 -38.56 -35.87
N GLU A 148 6.86 -38.82 -35.43
CA GLU A 148 6.03 -39.99 -35.76
C GLU A 148 4.97 -39.61 -36.81
N SER A 149 5.42 -39.06 -37.93
CA SER A 149 4.65 -39.07 -39.19
C SER A 149 5.57 -38.79 -40.38
N LEU A 150 6.81 -39.28 -40.32
CA LEU A 150 7.56 -39.45 -41.57
C LEU A 150 6.87 -40.59 -42.34
N PRO A 151 6.40 -40.36 -43.58
CA PRO A 151 5.92 -41.44 -44.42
C PRO A 151 7.05 -42.47 -44.54
N SER A 152 6.73 -43.75 -44.34
CA SER A 152 7.67 -44.84 -44.59
C SER A 152 8.33 -44.66 -45.97
N ARG A 153 9.60 -45.09 -46.14
CA ARG A 153 10.29 -45.00 -47.44
C ARG A 153 9.52 -45.65 -48.61
N GLU A 154 8.50 -46.46 -48.32
CA GLU A 154 7.56 -47.02 -49.30
C GLU A 154 6.50 -46.03 -49.81
N SER A 155 6.01 -45.10 -48.98
CA SER A 155 5.03 -44.09 -49.42
C SER A 155 5.67 -43.02 -50.32
N LEU A 156 6.95 -42.72 -50.10
CA LEU A 156 7.76 -41.87 -51.00
C LEU A 156 8.09 -42.53 -52.36
N ARG A 157 8.07 -43.87 -52.44
CA ARG A 157 8.21 -44.59 -53.73
C ARG A 157 6.91 -44.58 -54.54
N ARG A 158 5.75 -44.62 -53.88
CA ARG A 158 4.43 -44.63 -54.54
C ARG A 158 4.11 -43.29 -55.21
N VAL A 159 4.45 -42.17 -54.56
CA VAL A 159 4.29 -40.82 -55.16
C VAL A 159 5.24 -40.62 -56.35
N ARG A 160 6.40 -41.29 -56.38
CA ARG A 160 7.37 -41.21 -57.47
C ARG A 160 7.02 -42.12 -58.66
N SER A 161 6.18 -43.14 -58.49
CA SER A 161 5.73 -44.01 -59.58
C SER A 161 4.44 -43.56 -60.27
N GLU A 162 3.68 -42.62 -59.68
CA GLU A 162 2.43 -42.10 -60.25
C GLU A 162 2.56 -40.67 -60.84
N GLY A 163 3.73 -40.04 -60.73
CA GLY A 163 4.00 -38.70 -61.27
C GLY A 163 4.73 -38.66 -62.63
N ALA A 164 4.86 -39.79 -63.32
CA ALA A 164 5.63 -39.90 -64.56
C ALA A 164 4.77 -39.83 -65.84
N THR A 165 3.83 -38.89 -65.92
CA THR A 165 3.24 -38.47 -67.21
C THR A 165 2.82 -37.00 -67.13
N GLY A 166 3.46 -36.13 -67.91
CA GLY A 166 2.95 -34.78 -68.19
C GLY A 166 3.90 -33.61 -67.88
N PHE A 167 5.16 -33.65 -68.32
CA PHE A 167 5.95 -32.43 -68.47
C PHE A 167 5.52 -31.70 -69.75
N GLY A 168 4.66 -30.70 -69.61
CA GLY A 168 4.33 -29.72 -70.65
C GLY A 168 4.78 -28.34 -70.21
N LEU A 169 5.77 -27.80 -70.92
CA LEU A 169 6.31 -26.45 -70.78
C LEU A 169 5.24 -25.38 -71.10
N GLY A 170 5.16 -24.33 -70.28
CA GLY A 170 4.64 -23.03 -70.72
C GLY A 170 3.75 -22.33 -69.69
N ALA A 171 4.24 -21.19 -69.19
CA ALA A 171 3.52 -19.95 -68.87
C ALA A 171 3.98 -19.33 -67.54
N VAL A 172 4.79 -18.29 -67.68
CA VAL A 172 4.99 -17.24 -66.68
C VAL A 172 3.65 -16.54 -66.47
N GLY A 173 3.10 -16.57 -65.25
CA GLY A 173 1.82 -15.95 -64.97
C GLY A 173 1.46 -15.94 -63.48
N LEU A 174 1.59 -14.75 -62.88
CA LEU A 174 0.82 -14.19 -61.77
C LEU A 174 0.52 -15.09 -60.56
N SER A 175 1.11 -14.69 -59.43
CA SER A 175 0.78 -15.14 -58.06
C SER A 175 -0.67 -14.83 -57.71
N THR A 176 -1.60 -15.63 -58.22
CA THR A 176 -3.03 -15.50 -57.93
C THR A 176 -3.30 -15.94 -56.50
N LEU A 177 -4.26 -15.24 -55.88
CA LEU A 177 -4.79 -15.28 -54.50
C LEU A 177 -4.91 -16.66 -53.78
N ALA A 178 -4.67 -17.78 -54.46
CA ALA A 178 -4.57 -19.13 -53.88
C ALA A 178 -3.35 -19.31 -52.96
N SER A 179 -2.24 -18.60 -53.21
CA SER A 179 -1.04 -18.63 -52.34
C SER A 179 -1.21 -17.84 -51.04
N LEU A 180 -2.15 -16.88 -50.99
CA LEU A 180 -2.58 -16.21 -49.75
C LEU A 180 -3.64 -17.05 -49.00
N SER A 181 -4.48 -17.78 -49.71
CA SER A 181 -5.45 -18.72 -49.11
C SER A 181 -4.79 -19.94 -48.47
N MET A 182 -3.67 -20.47 -49.00
CA MET A 182 -2.94 -21.57 -48.35
C MET A 182 -2.16 -21.14 -47.10
N SER A 183 -1.90 -19.84 -46.91
CA SER A 183 -1.35 -19.31 -45.66
C SER A 183 -2.44 -18.96 -44.63
N ALA A 184 -3.72 -18.95 -45.05
CA ALA A 184 -4.88 -18.69 -44.20
C ALA A 184 -5.52 -19.98 -43.63
N SER A 185 -4.94 -21.15 -43.91
CA SER A 185 -5.40 -22.45 -43.41
C SER A 185 -4.30 -23.16 -42.61
N ARG A 186 -3.66 -22.44 -41.68
CA ARG A 186 -2.94 -23.06 -40.56
C ARG A 186 -3.88 -23.07 -39.34
N PRO A 187 -4.32 -24.24 -38.84
CA PRO A 187 -4.99 -24.33 -37.56
C PRO A 187 -3.91 -24.33 -36.49
N ASP A 188 -3.25 -23.19 -36.27
CA ASP A 188 -2.26 -23.01 -35.21
C ASP A 188 -2.14 -21.51 -34.89
N THR A 189 -3.24 -20.94 -34.44
CA THR A 189 -3.17 -19.71 -33.66
C THR A 189 -3.65 -20.04 -32.26
N ASP A 190 -2.74 -20.51 -31.42
CA ASP A 190 -2.92 -20.37 -29.97
C ASP A 190 -3.43 -18.94 -29.73
N PRO A 191 -4.52 -18.76 -28.97
CA PRO A 191 -5.01 -17.45 -28.57
C PRO A 191 -3.84 -16.57 -28.12
N LEU A 192 -3.83 -15.28 -28.49
CA LEU A 192 -2.72 -14.38 -28.14
C LEU A 192 -2.35 -14.41 -26.64
N ALA A 193 -3.33 -14.69 -25.77
CA ALA A 193 -3.18 -14.84 -24.32
C ALA A 193 -2.46 -16.13 -23.84
N GLU A 194 -2.19 -17.08 -24.73
CA GLU A 194 -1.45 -18.31 -24.45
C GLU A 194 0.05 -18.16 -24.78
N ARG A 195 0.41 -17.14 -25.57
CA ARG A 195 1.81 -16.82 -25.85
C ARG A 195 2.57 -16.41 -24.58
N PRO A 196 3.72 -17.04 -24.26
CA PRO A 196 4.47 -16.77 -23.03
C PRO A 196 4.88 -15.31 -22.86
N SER A 197 5.27 -14.63 -23.95
CA SER A 197 5.64 -13.21 -23.91
C SER A 197 4.45 -12.30 -23.61
N VAL A 198 3.28 -12.57 -24.20
CA VAL A 198 2.06 -11.80 -23.93
C VAL A 198 1.61 -11.99 -22.49
N ARG A 199 1.68 -13.23 -21.97
CA ARG A 199 1.40 -13.53 -20.57
C ARG A 199 2.32 -12.73 -19.63
N ALA A 200 3.61 -12.77 -19.91
CA ALA A 200 4.66 -12.13 -19.10
C ALA A 200 4.60 -10.59 -19.12
N PHE A 201 4.47 -9.98 -20.29
CA PHE A 201 4.63 -8.53 -20.45
C PHE A 201 3.31 -7.76 -20.57
N VAL A 202 2.17 -8.43 -20.76
CA VAL A 202 0.87 -7.78 -20.93
C VAL A 202 -0.14 -8.27 -19.90
N VAL A 203 -0.39 -9.57 -19.83
CA VAL A 203 -1.48 -10.11 -18.99
C VAL A 203 -1.19 -9.94 -17.51
N VAL A 204 -0.01 -10.37 -17.03
CA VAL A 204 0.36 -10.27 -15.62
C VAL A 204 0.47 -8.80 -15.16
N PRO A 205 1.29 -7.94 -15.78
CA PRO A 205 1.40 -6.55 -15.33
C PRO A 205 0.09 -5.77 -15.54
N GLY A 206 -0.66 -6.07 -16.61
CA GLY A 206 -1.97 -5.49 -16.86
C GLY A 206 -2.99 -5.87 -15.78
N ALA A 207 -3.02 -7.13 -15.33
CA ALA A 207 -3.90 -7.57 -14.24
C ALA A 207 -3.52 -6.91 -12.90
N ILE A 208 -2.23 -6.78 -12.61
CA ILE A 208 -1.73 -6.08 -11.42
C ILE A 208 -2.15 -4.61 -11.44
N ALA A 209 -1.93 -3.92 -12.56
CA ALA A 209 -2.29 -2.51 -12.71
C ALA A 209 -3.81 -2.30 -12.64
N LEU A 210 -4.58 -3.11 -13.37
CA LEU A 210 -6.04 -3.07 -13.35
C LEU A 210 -6.60 -3.32 -11.96
N PHE A 211 -6.06 -4.31 -11.23
CA PHE A 211 -6.47 -4.57 -9.87
C PHE A 211 -6.15 -3.39 -8.93
N GLY A 212 -4.97 -2.77 -9.07
CA GLY A 212 -4.62 -1.56 -8.33
C GLY A 212 -5.66 -0.46 -8.51
N VAL A 213 -6.00 -0.11 -9.75
CA VAL A 213 -7.01 0.91 -10.07
C VAL A 213 -8.40 0.50 -9.58
N ALA A 214 -8.84 -0.73 -9.85
CA ALA A 214 -10.16 -1.21 -9.46
C ALA A 214 -10.33 -1.27 -7.94
N SER A 215 -9.28 -1.64 -7.20
CA SER A 215 -9.32 -1.71 -5.74
C SER A 215 -9.41 -0.34 -5.07
N ALA A 216 -8.90 0.72 -5.72
CA ALA A 216 -9.00 2.09 -5.21
C ALA A 216 -10.46 2.56 -5.09
N LEU A 217 -11.37 2.03 -5.93
CA LEU A 217 -12.81 2.32 -5.88
C LEU A 217 -13.48 1.84 -4.58
N PHE A 218 -12.84 0.95 -3.83
CA PHE A 218 -13.39 0.38 -2.61
C PHE A 218 -12.57 0.76 -1.37
N ALA A 219 -11.64 1.71 -1.50
CA ALA A 219 -10.82 2.14 -0.39
C ALA A 219 -11.68 2.82 0.68
N LEU A 220 -11.49 2.43 1.94
CA LEU A 220 -12.08 3.11 3.09
C LEU A 220 -11.05 4.05 3.71
N GLY A 221 -11.22 5.34 3.47
CA GLY A 221 -10.40 6.45 3.93
C GLY A 221 -9.36 6.93 2.90
N PRO A 222 -8.62 8.00 3.23
CA PRO A 222 -7.53 8.54 2.42
C PRO A 222 -6.31 7.59 2.41
N VAL A 223 -6.40 6.53 1.60
CA VAL A 223 -5.38 5.47 1.49
C VAL A 223 -4.41 5.79 0.35
N ILE A 224 -3.16 5.40 0.55
CA ILE A 224 -2.08 5.47 -0.46
C ILE A 224 -1.21 4.23 -0.33
N GLY A 225 -0.76 3.65 -1.45
CA GLY A 225 0.22 2.57 -1.46
C GLY A 225 -0.19 1.33 -2.21
N PHE A 226 0.82 0.68 -2.80
CA PHE A 226 0.70 -0.58 -3.57
C PHE A 226 0.39 -1.81 -2.72
N SER A 227 0.22 -1.64 -1.41
CA SER A 227 0.03 -2.74 -0.47
C SER A 227 -1.23 -3.57 -0.75
N VAL A 228 -2.34 -2.99 -1.22
CA VAL A 228 -3.55 -3.76 -1.60
C VAL A 228 -3.26 -4.80 -2.68
N VAL A 229 -2.48 -4.42 -3.70
CA VAL A 229 -2.02 -5.32 -4.76
C VAL A 229 -1.06 -6.37 -4.21
N VAL A 230 -0.13 -5.98 -3.34
CA VAL A 230 0.80 -6.91 -2.68
C VAL A 230 0.05 -7.97 -1.88
N PHE A 231 -1.00 -7.61 -1.14
CA PHE A 231 -1.83 -8.57 -0.41
C PHE A 231 -2.62 -9.48 -1.35
N ALA A 232 -3.06 -9.01 -2.52
CA ALA A 232 -3.65 -9.86 -3.54
C ALA A 232 -2.65 -10.88 -4.11
N LEU A 233 -1.41 -10.47 -4.35
CA LEU A 233 -0.35 -11.38 -4.77
C LEU A 233 -0.07 -12.45 -3.69
N TRP A 234 -0.02 -12.05 -2.41
CA TRP A 234 0.10 -13.00 -1.29
C TRP A 234 -1.10 -13.94 -1.20
N GLY A 235 -2.32 -13.43 -1.33
CA GLY A 235 -3.54 -14.23 -1.34
C GLY A 235 -3.57 -15.27 -2.46
N PHE A 236 -3.14 -14.86 -3.65
CA PHE A 236 -3.02 -15.77 -4.79
C PHE A 236 -1.96 -16.86 -4.52
N ALA A 237 -0.79 -16.47 -4.01
CA ALA A 237 0.29 -17.39 -3.66
C ALA A 237 -0.10 -18.40 -2.57
N LEU A 238 -0.85 -17.97 -1.55
CA LEU A 238 -1.30 -18.81 -0.42
C LEU A 238 -2.16 -20.01 -0.86
N VAL A 239 -2.93 -19.88 -1.94
CA VAL A 239 -3.77 -20.97 -2.45
C VAL A 239 -2.92 -22.08 -3.08
N PHE A 240 -1.92 -21.71 -3.89
CA PHE A 240 -1.08 -22.68 -4.60
C PHE A 240 0.06 -23.24 -3.74
N TYR A 241 0.63 -22.42 -2.87
CA TYR A 241 1.83 -22.74 -2.10
C TYR A 241 1.72 -22.28 -0.64
N PRO A 242 0.75 -22.75 0.16
CA PRO A 242 0.49 -22.22 1.51
C PRO A 242 1.73 -22.19 2.40
N VAL A 243 2.43 -23.33 2.54
CA VAL A 243 3.65 -23.44 3.37
C VAL A 243 4.81 -22.65 2.78
N GLY A 244 5.04 -22.78 1.46
CA GLY A 244 6.11 -22.06 0.76
C GLY A 244 5.94 -20.55 0.83
N THR A 245 4.70 -20.07 0.83
CA THR A 245 4.34 -18.66 0.96
C THR A 245 4.62 -18.14 2.37
N ILE A 246 4.31 -18.91 3.42
CA ILE A 246 4.69 -18.57 4.80
C ILE A 246 6.22 -18.56 4.97
N ALA A 247 6.93 -19.53 4.40
CA ALA A 247 8.39 -19.54 4.41
C ALA A 247 8.98 -18.33 3.64
N ALA A 248 8.38 -17.96 2.51
CA ALA A 248 8.80 -16.81 1.70
C ALA A 248 8.62 -15.47 2.42
N LEU A 249 7.70 -15.37 3.39
CA LEU A 249 7.58 -14.19 4.24
C LEU A 249 8.87 -13.93 5.06
N ALA A 250 9.53 -15.00 5.52
CA ALA A 250 10.86 -14.90 6.13
C ALA A 250 11.92 -14.47 5.10
N GLY A 251 11.81 -14.95 3.85
CA GLY A 251 12.65 -14.51 2.74
C GLY A 251 12.56 -13.00 2.46
N ALA A 252 11.34 -12.43 2.42
CA ALA A 252 11.15 -10.99 2.27
C ALA A 252 11.80 -10.19 3.42
N THR A 253 11.75 -10.73 4.63
CA THR A 253 12.42 -10.15 5.80
C THR A 253 13.93 -10.16 5.62
N LEU A 254 14.51 -11.28 5.16
CA LEU A 254 15.94 -11.42 4.89
C LEU A 254 16.41 -10.42 3.81
N VAL A 255 15.66 -10.27 2.71
CA VAL A 255 16.01 -9.31 1.65
C VAL A 255 15.99 -7.88 2.18
N ASN A 256 15.00 -7.53 3.02
CA ASN A 256 14.95 -6.22 3.65
C ASN A 256 16.13 -6.00 4.64
N VAL A 257 16.55 -7.04 5.37
CA VAL A 257 17.75 -6.97 6.23
C VAL A 257 19.00 -6.73 5.38
N ALA A 258 19.18 -7.48 4.29
CA ALA A 258 20.30 -7.30 3.38
C ALA A 258 20.31 -5.90 2.76
N TYR A 259 19.16 -5.41 2.30
CA TYR A 259 19.03 -4.06 1.75
C TYR A 259 19.42 -2.97 2.78
N ARG A 260 18.93 -3.08 4.02
CA ARG A 260 19.29 -2.13 5.09
C ARG A 260 20.77 -2.21 5.46
N ALA A 261 21.33 -3.42 5.55
CA ALA A 261 22.74 -3.61 5.87
C ALA A 261 23.68 -3.06 4.77
N LEU A 262 23.26 -3.13 3.50
CA LEU A 262 24.02 -2.54 2.38
C LEU A 262 23.94 -1.01 2.37
N ARG A 263 22.80 -0.46 2.77
CA ARG A 263 22.54 0.98 2.74
C ARG A 263 23.14 1.71 3.94
N ASP A 264 22.95 1.14 5.12
CA ASP A 264 23.34 1.70 6.41
C ASP A 264 24.10 0.61 7.19
N PRO A 265 25.36 0.30 6.82
CA PRO A 265 26.12 -0.80 7.41
C PRO A 265 26.43 -0.59 8.89
N VAL A 266 26.54 0.68 9.32
CA VAL A 266 26.68 1.08 10.71
C VAL A 266 25.61 2.11 11.04
N VAL A 267 24.77 1.81 12.03
CA VAL A 267 23.73 2.73 12.53
C VAL A 267 24.01 3.04 13.99
N THR A 268 24.20 4.32 14.31
CA THR A 268 24.23 4.80 15.70
C THR A 268 22.89 5.46 16.02
N ALA A 269 22.22 5.01 17.07
CA ALA A 269 20.92 5.53 17.47
C ALA A 269 20.89 5.77 19.00
N GLY A 270 20.27 6.87 19.41
CA GLY A 270 19.96 7.19 20.80
C GLY A 270 18.44 7.12 21.05
N ALA A 271 18.04 7.06 22.32
CA ALA A 271 16.63 7.23 22.65
C ALA A 271 16.20 8.68 22.36
N SER A 272 15.13 8.84 21.59
CA SER A 272 14.53 10.15 21.29
C SER A 272 13.01 10.08 21.44
N GLY A 273 12.38 11.22 21.75
CA GLY A 273 10.92 11.31 21.71
C GLY A 273 10.40 11.13 20.28
N SER A 274 9.18 10.60 20.14
CA SER A 274 8.48 10.53 18.86
C SER A 274 6.98 10.75 19.07
N TYR A 275 6.31 11.22 18.03
CA TYR A 275 4.87 11.50 18.08
C TYR A 275 4.18 10.99 16.83
N GLY A 276 3.19 10.12 17.01
CA GLY A 276 2.41 9.54 15.93
C GLY A 276 1.35 8.57 16.44
N PRO A 277 0.43 8.13 15.55
CA PRO A 277 -0.60 7.17 15.91
C PRO A 277 0.01 5.85 16.39
N PRO A 278 -0.73 5.05 17.19
CA PRO A 278 -0.30 3.72 17.56
C PRO A 278 0.05 2.89 16.32
N GLY A 279 1.11 2.07 16.38
CA GLY A 279 1.62 1.36 15.19
C GLY A 279 0.63 0.38 14.54
N TRP A 280 -0.48 0.05 15.20
CA TRP A 280 -1.59 -0.75 14.66
C TRP A 280 -2.66 0.10 13.96
N ALA A 281 -2.76 1.39 14.26
CA ALA A 281 -3.71 2.34 13.65
C ALA A 281 -3.21 2.89 12.30
N ASN A 282 -1.95 2.66 11.94
CA ASN A 282 -1.38 3.06 10.64
C ASN A 282 -1.37 1.92 9.61
N VAL A 283 -2.21 0.90 9.81
CA VAL A 283 -2.35 -0.26 8.91
C VAL A 283 -3.65 -0.12 8.14
N ALA A 284 -3.59 -0.18 6.82
CA ALA A 284 -4.76 -0.16 5.94
C ALA A 284 -5.48 -1.53 5.96
N ILE A 285 -6.02 -1.93 7.12
CA ILE A 285 -6.56 -3.28 7.39
C ILE A 285 -7.63 -3.66 6.36
N GLN A 286 -8.53 -2.73 6.04
CA GLN A 286 -9.58 -2.94 5.05
C GLN A 286 -8.99 -3.22 3.66
N GLY A 287 -8.11 -2.36 3.15
CA GLY A 287 -7.43 -2.56 1.86
C GLY A 287 -6.57 -3.83 1.81
N HIS A 288 -5.84 -4.15 2.89
CA HIS A 288 -5.05 -5.38 2.98
C HIS A 288 -5.92 -6.63 2.95
N THR A 289 -7.05 -6.61 3.66
CA THR A 289 -8.02 -7.71 3.69
C THR A 289 -8.72 -7.87 2.33
N LEU A 290 -9.12 -6.76 1.70
CA LEU A 290 -9.69 -6.74 0.35
C LEU A 290 -8.73 -7.35 -0.67
N GLY A 291 -7.47 -6.90 -0.65
CA GLY A 291 -6.41 -7.46 -1.48
C GLY A 291 -6.28 -8.97 -1.29
N LEU A 292 -6.10 -9.41 -0.03
CA LEU A 292 -5.93 -10.82 0.31
C LEU A 292 -7.08 -11.68 -0.20
N ILE A 293 -8.33 -11.29 0.09
CA ILE A 293 -9.53 -12.03 -0.33
C ILE A 293 -9.63 -12.08 -1.85
N ALA A 294 -9.43 -10.96 -2.55
CA ALA A 294 -9.50 -10.90 -4.01
C ALA A 294 -8.44 -11.79 -4.67
N GLY A 295 -7.22 -11.80 -4.14
CA GLY A 295 -6.14 -12.68 -4.59
C GLY A 295 -6.48 -14.17 -4.44
N ILE A 296 -7.00 -14.54 -3.27
CA ILE A 296 -7.46 -15.93 -3.00
C ILE A 296 -8.61 -16.29 -3.94
N PHE A 297 -9.58 -15.38 -4.10
CA PHE A 297 -10.74 -15.59 -4.97
C PHE A 297 -10.30 -15.84 -6.42
N ALA A 298 -9.39 -15.01 -6.94
CA ALA A 298 -8.83 -15.18 -8.29
C ALA A 298 -8.07 -16.51 -8.45
N ALA A 299 -7.31 -16.93 -7.44
CA ALA A 299 -6.60 -18.21 -7.45
C ALA A 299 -7.56 -19.41 -7.40
N VAL A 300 -8.56 -19.40 -6.51
CA VAL A 300 -9.58 -20.47 -6.42
C VAL A 300 -10.36 -20.57 -7.73
N TRP A 301 -10.78 -19.44 -8.30
CA TRP A 301 -11.46 -19.39 -9.59
C TRP A 301 -10.59 -19.97 -10.71
N LEU A 302 -9.30 -19.62 -10.76
CA LEU A 302 -8.36 -20.16 -11.74
C LEU A 302 -8.18 -21.68 -11.61
N VAL A 303 -8.04 -22.19 -10.37
CA VAL A 303 -7.92 -23.64 -10.10
C VAL A 303 -9.15 -24.38 -10.63
N ARG A 304 -10.36 -23.88 -10.35
CA ARG A 304 -11.61 -24.50 -10.82
C ARG A 304 -11.73 -24.47 -12.33
N ARG A 305 -11.44 -23.32 -12.94
CA ARG A 305 -11.48 -23.17 -14.40
C ARG A 305 -10.49 -24.12 -15.11
N ARG A 306 -9.35 -24.42 -14.49
CA ARG A 306 -8.39 -25.41 -15.00
C ARG A 306 -8.96 -26.84 -14.90
N ARG A 307 -9.51 -27.23 -13.74
CA ARG A 307 -10.14 -28.54 -13.54
C ARG A 307 -11.29 -28.81 -14.54
N GLU A 308 -12.14 -27.80 -14.77
CA GLU A 308 -13.24 -27.92 -15.73
C GLU A 308 -12.76 -28.08 -17.18
N ARG A 309 -11.60 -27.48 -17.52
CA ARG A 309 -11.00 -27.65 -18.86
C ARG A 309 -10.44 -29.05 -19.03
N GLU A 310 -9.72 -29.54 -18.03
CA GLU A 310 -9.15 -30.91 -18.00
C GLU A 310 -10.27 -31.96 -18.09
N ALA A 311 -11.35 -31.81 -17.31
CA ALA A 311 -12.51 -32.71 -17.38
C ALA A 311 -13.20 -32.71 -18.76
N ARG A 312 -13.22 -31.57 -19.45
CA ARG A 312 -13.78 -31.46 -20.81
C ARG A 312 -12.86 -32.03 -21.90
N SER A 313 -11.54 -31.95 -21.74
CA SER A 313 -10.60 -32.58 -22.67
C SER A 313 -10.60 -34.10 -22.55
N ASP A 314 -10.63 -34.62 -21.31
CA ASP A 314 -10.65 -36.06 -21.05
C ASP A 314 -11.97 -36.72 -21.51
N GLY A 315 -13.08 -35.96 -21.52
CA GLY A 315 -14.36 -36.42 -22.06
C GLY A 315 -14.44 -36.44 -23.60
N ALA A 316 -13.53 -35.76 -24.30
CA ALA A 316 -13.51 -35.69 -25.76
C ALA A 316 -12.61 -36.76 -26.41
N GLU A 317 -11.58 -37.24 -25.70
CA GLU A 317 -10.72 -38.34 -26.13
C GLU A 317 -11.01 -39.57 -25.27
N GLY A 318 -11.86 -40.48 -25.76
CA GLY A 318 -12.11 -41.76 -25.10
C GLY A 318 -10.85 -42.64 -25.08
N GLY A 319 -9.96 -42.46 -24.10
CA GLY A 319 -8.74 -43.24 -24.01
C GLY A 319 -7.91 -42.95 -22.76
N GLN A 320 -7.74 -43.98 -21.93
CA GLN A 320 -6.72 -44.17 -20.89
C GLN A 320 -6.25 -42.91 -20.13
N ALA A 321 -6.73 -42.81 -18.89
CA ALA A 321 -6.16 -41.95 -17.84
C ALA A 321 -4.67 -42.29 -17.62
N VAL A 322 -3.80 -41.68 -18.42
CA VAL A 322 -2.39 -41.54 -18.09
C VAL A 322 -2.36 -40.56 -16.94
N THR A 323 -1.88 -41.03 -15.79
CA THR A 323 -1.61 -40.26 -14.59
C THR A 323 -0.51 -39.24 -14.87
N ALA A 324 -0.79 -38.21 -15.67
CA ALA A 324 -0.01 -37.00 -15.70
C ALA A 324 -0.40 -36.23 -14.44
N SER A 325 0.59 -35.93 -13.59
CA SER A 325 0.47 -35.21 -12.32
C SER A 325 -0.39 -33.94 -12.49
N SER A 326 -1.69 -34.06 -12.25
CA SER A 326 -2.65 -33.00 -12.53
C SER A 326 -2.45 -31.86 -11.56
N GLY A 327 -2.32 -30.64 -12.10
CA GLY A 327 -2.01 -29.40 -11.41
C GLY A 327 -3.15 -28.88 -10.52
N GLY A 328 -3.87 -29.77 -9.85
CA GLY A 328 -4.73 -29.43 -8.73
C GLY A 328 -3.86 -28.97 -7.56
N SER A 329 -4.19 -27.80 -7.00
CA SER A 329 -3.66 -27.38 -5.71
C SER A 329 -4.00 -28.49 -4.69
N GLY A 330 -3.09 -29.44 -4.45
CA GLY A 330 -3.23 -30.50 -3.44
C GLY A 330 -3.20 -29.97 -2.00
N THR A 331 -3.62 -28.72 -1.81
CA THR A 331 -3.67 -27.99 -0.56
C THR A 331 -4.76 -28.57 0.32
N THR A 332 -4.36 -29.10 1.48
CA THR A 332 -5.30 -29.56 2.50
C THR A 332 -6.00 -28.38 3.16
N ALA A 333 -7.22 -28.61 3.67
CA ALA A 333 -7.98 -27.58 4.40
C ALA A 333 -7.18 -27.02 5.59
N LEU A 334 -6.45 -27.89 6.30
CA LEU A 334 -5.60 -27.51 7.43
C LEU A 334 -4.45 -26.59 7.00
N ALA A 335 -3.80 -26.88 5.86
CA ALA A 335 -2.73 -26.04 5.33
C ALA A 335 -3.25 -24.67 4.88
N ALA A 336 -4.38 -24.62 4.18
CA ALA A 336 -5.03 -23.36 3.79
C ALA A 336 -5.44 -22.53 5.01
N PHE A 337 -6.12 -23.15 5.98
CA PHE A 337 -6.55 -22.50 7.22
C PHE A 337 -5.35 -21.95 8.00
N GLY A 338 -4.36 -22.79 8.28
CA GLY A 338 -3.18 -22.42 9.06
C GLY A 338 -2.36 -21.33 8.38
N ALA A 339 -2.16 -21.41 7.05
CA ALA A 339 -1.39 -20.41 6.32
C ALA A 339 -2.10 -19.05 6.30
N VAL A 340 -3.41 -18.99 6.04
CA VAL A 340 -4.15 -17.71 6.07
C VAL A 340 -4.15 -17.11 7.48
N LEU A 341 -4.35 -17.94 8.51
CA LEU A 341 -4.34 -17.49 9.90
C LEU A 341 -2.97 -16.93 10.32
N LEU A 342 -1.89 -17.67 10.04
CA LEU A 342 -0.51 -17.24 10.35
C LEU A 342 -0.12 -16.00 9.56
N PHE A 343 -0.43 -15.96 8.27
CA PHE A 343 -0.19 -14.79 7.43
C PHE A 343 -0.94 -13.58 7.98
N GLY A 344 -2.26 -13.66 8.14
CA GLY A 344 -3.07 -12.55 8.63
C GLY A 344 -2.67 -12.08 10.02
N ALA A 345 -2.29 -13.00 10.92
CA ALA A 345 -1.79 -12.67 12.25
C ALA A 345 -0.48 -11.88 12.18
N SER A 346 0.48 -12.36 11.37
CA SER A 346 1.79 -11.70 11.17
C SER A 346 1.66 -10.32 10.51
N ARG A 347 0.61 -10.11 9.71
CA ARG A 347 0.33 -8.87 8.99
C ARG A 347 -0.67 -7.95 9.70
N ARG A 348 -1.02 -8.24 10.97
CA ARG A 348 -1.92 -7.44 11.81
C ARG A 348 -3.34 -7.27 11.24
N LEU A 349 -3.84 -8.22 10.44
CA LEU A 349 -5.22 -8.18 9.90
C LEU A 349 -6.28 -8.31 11.01
N TRP A 350 -5.88 -8.75 12.21
CA TRP A 350 -6.73 -8.81 13.40
C TRP A 350 -6.92 -7.46 14.09
N ALA A 351 -6.18 -6.40 13.72
CA ALA A 351 -6.09 -5.17 14.50
C ALA A 351 -7.29 -4.21 14.29
N VAL A 352 -8.52 -4.72 14.25
CA VAL A 352 -9.74 -3.93 14.00
C VAL A 352 -9.88 -2.82 15.04
N TYR A 353 -9.97 -1.56 14.61
CA TYR A 353 -10.01 -0.40 15.49
C TYR A 353 -11.04 0.64 15.05
N TRP A 354 -11.41 1.52 15.98
CA TRP A 354 -12.23 2.71 15.75
C TRP A 354 -11.46 3.97 16.11
N TYR A 355 -11.62 5.04 15.32
CA TYR A 355 -11.03 6.36 15.61
C TYR A 355 -12.01 7.19 16.43
N LEU A 356 -11.58 7.67 17.60
CA LEU A 356 -12.42 8.39 18.56
C LEU A 356 -12.27 9.93 18.45
N GLY A 357 -11.63 10.42 17.38
CA GLY A 357 -11.25 11.84 17.25
C GLY A 357 -10.06 12.23 18.11
N ASN A 358 -9.41 13.34 17.75
CA ASN A 358 -8.26 13.91 18.46
C ASN A 358 -7.18 12.86 18.79
N GLU A 359 -6.79 12.05 17.81
CA GLU A 359 -5.66 11.10 17.91
C GLU A 359 -5.89 9.97 18.94
N ARG A 360 -7.14 9.70 19.31
CA ARG A 360 -7.52 8.58 20.18
C ARG A 360 -8.12 7.43 19.37
N TYR A 361 -7.82 6.21 19.78
CA TYR A 361 -8.19 4.99 19.06
C TYR A 361 -8.63 3.89 20.03
N GLU A 362 -9.63 3.12 19.64
CA GLU A 362 -10.13 1.96 20.38
C GLU A 362 -9.87 0.67 19.58
N LEU A 363 -9.24 -0.35 20.18
CA LEU A 363 -8.79 -1.56 19.48
C LEU A 363 -9.57 -2.81 19.92
N TYR A 364 -10.30 -3.42 18.99
CA TYR A 364 -11.15 -4.60 19.20
C TYR A 364 -10.41 -5.92 18.90
N ARG A 365 -9.41 -6.25 19.73
CA ARG A 365 -8.50 -7.40 19.48
C ARG A 365 -9.20 -8.74 19.33
N ALA A 366 -10.12 -9.06 20.25
CA ALA A 366 -10.79 -10.35 20.27
C ALA A 366 -11.71 -10.54 19.06
N LEU A 367 -12.48 -9.50 18.71
CA LEU A 367 -13.33 -9.49 17.54
C LEU A 367 -12.50 -9.66 16.26
N GLY A 368 -11.43 -8.88 16.10
CA GLY A 368 -10.58 -8.95 14.92
C GLY A 368 -9.86 -10.30 14.77
N PHE A 369 -9.42 -10.93 15.86
CA PHE A 369 -8.87 -12.28 15.81
C PHE A 369 -9.93 -13.32 15.41
N GLY A 370 -11.16 -13.20 15.95
CA GLY A 370 -12.28 -14.06 15.57
C GLY A 370 -12.66 -13.94 14.09
N LEU A 371 -12.72 -12.70 13.56
CA LEU A 371 -12.96 -12.44 12.14
C LEU A 371 -11.87 -13.04 11.25
N LEU A 372 -10.60 -12.93 11.66
CA LEU A 372 -9.48 -13.55 10.93
C LEU A 372 -9.59 -15.08 10.91
N ALA A 373 -9.95 -15.71 12.03
CA ALA A 373 -10.17 -17.16 12.09
C ALA A 373 -11.35 -17.60 11.21
N ALA A 374 -12.44 -16.82 11.19
CA ALA A 374 -13.58 -17.06 10.31
C ALA A 374 -13.21 -16.96 8.84
N LEU A 375 -12.44 -15.93 8.45
CA LEU A 375 -11.91 -15.80 7.09
C LEU A 375 -11.04 -17.01 6.71
N ALA A 376 -10.11 -17.43 7.58
CA ALA A 376 -9.26 -18.59 7.33
C ALA A 376 -10.08 -19.88 7.11
N ALA A 377 -11.19 -20.06 7.86
CA ALA A 377 -12.11 -21.18 7.68
C ALA A 377 -12.87 -21.12 6.34
N ILE A 378 -13.35 -19.93 5.95
CA ILE A 378 -13.99 -19.70 4.64
C ILE A 378 -13.02 -20.05 3.51
N VAL A 379 -11.76 -19.63 3.60
CA VAL A 379 -10.73 -19.92 2.59
C VAL A 379 -10.44 -21.41 2.53
N ALA A 380 -10.29 -22.09 3.68
CA ALA A 380 -10.08 -23.53 3.72
C ALA A 380 -11.23 -24.29 3.05
N LEU A 381 -12.47 -23.87 3.28
CA LEU A 381 -13.66 -24.43 2.64
C LEU A 381 -13.68 -24.15 1.12
N ALA A 382 -13.29 -22.96 0.68
CA ALA A 382 -13.27 -22.60 -0.74
C ALA A 382 -12.19 -23.36 -1.54
N VAL A 383 -11.02 -23.59 -0.92
CA VAL A 383 -9.83 -24.20 -1.55
C VAL A 383 -9.90 -25.73 -1.50
N ALA A 384 -10.24 -26.30 -0.34
CA ALA A 384 -10.17 -27.74 -0.07
C ALA A 384 -11.54 -28.39 0.13
N GLY A 385 -12.63 -27.63 -0.04
CA GLY A 385 -13.98 -28.18 -0.03
C GLY A 385 -14.15 -29.22 -1.13
N ARG A 386 -14.87 -30.29 -0.81
CA ARG A 386 -15.23 -31.33 -1.79
C ARG A 386 -16.19 -30.80 -2.85
N ASP A 387 -16.10 -31.37 -4.05
CA ASP A 387 -16.97 -31.09 -5.18
C ASP A 387 -18.22 -32.00 -5.20
N GLU A 388 -18.42 -32.85 -4.18
CA GLU A 388 -19.67 -33.59 -4.01
C GLU A 388 -20.75 -32.76 -3.27
N PRO A 389 -22.03 -32.89 -3.67
CA PRO A 389 -23.14 -32.23 -2.97
C PRO A 389 -23.21 -32.63 -1.49
N LEU A 390 -23.59 -31.67 -0.63
CA LEU A 390 -23.81 -31.95 0.80
C LEU A 390 -24.88 -33.02 1.06
N ARG A 391 -25.89 -33.07 0.18
CA ARG A 391 -26.99 -34.05 0.23
C ARG A 391 -27.11 -34.72 -1.15
N PRO A 392 -26.30 -35.75 -1.43
CA PRO A 392 -26.31 -36.43 -2.73
C PRO A 392 -27.70 -36.90 -3.14
N ASP A 393 -28.49 -37.42 -2.19
CA ASP A 393 -29.84 -37.96 -2.43
C ASP A 393 -30.88 -36.90 -2.84
N ALA A 394 -30.62 -35.62 -2.55
CA ALA A 394 -31.51 -34.51 -2.86
C ALA A 394 -31.00 -33.62 -3.99
N ALA A 395 -29.78 -33.88 -4.47
CA ALA A 395 -29.12 -33.09 -5.51
C ALA A 395 -29.80 -33.32 -6.86
N VAL A 396 -29.88 -32.25 -7.66
CA VAL A 396 -30.45 -32.28 -9.00
C VAL A 396 -29.31 -32.02 -9.98
N PRO A 397 -29.14 -32.88 -11.01
CA PRO A 397 -28.21 -32.59 -12.11
C PRO A 397 -28.64 -31.29 -12.80
N GLU A 398 -27.71 -30.34 -12.96
CA GLU A 398 -27.94 -29.03 -13.62
C GLU A 398 -29.16 -28.26 -13.08
N PRO A 399 -29.04 -27.63 -11.91
CA PRO A 399 -30.17 -26.97 -11.27
C PRO A 399 -30.58 -25.65 -11.97
N ASP A 400 -31.76 -25.63 -12.56
CA ASP A 400 -32.35 -24.42 -13.19
C ASP A 400 -33.08 -23.47 -12.21
N THR A 401 -33.16 -23.84 -10.92
CA THR A 401 -33.84 -23.04 -9.90
C THR A 401 -32.94 -22.81 -8.69
N ILE A 402 -33.15 -21.69 -7.98
CA ILE A 402 -32.43 -21.40 -6.72
C ILE A 402 -32.56 -22.55 -5.72
N ARG A 403 -33.76 -23.13 -5.58
CA ARG A 403 -34.00 -24.29 -4.70
C ARG A 403 -33.19 -25.51 -5.13
N GLY A 404 -33.11 -25.79 -6.43
CA GLY A 404 -32.27 -26.86 -6.98
C GLY A 404 -30.78 -26.61 -6.74
N ALA A 405 -30.33 -25.36 -6.88
CA ALA A 405 -28.94 -24.97 -6.64
C ALA A 405 -28.55 -25.14 -5.17
N VAL A 406 -29.43 -24.75 -4.24
CA VAL A 406 -29.23 -24.95 -2.80
C VAL A 406 -29.15 -26.43 -2.45
N ARG A 407 -30.01 -27.28 -3.03
CA ARG A 407 -30.00 -28.74 -2.79
C ARG A 407 -28.75 -29.42 -3.34
N SER A 408 -28.19 -28.88 -4.41
CA SER A 408 -27.01 -29.42 -5.11
C SER A 408 -25.71 -28.72 -4.67
N ALA A 409 -25.76 -27.90 -3.63
CA ALA A 409 -24.62 -27.12 -3.17
C ALA A 409 -23.50 -28.02 -2.65
N THR A 410 -22.31 -27.82 -3.20
CA THR A 410 -21.08 -28.48 -2.75
C THR A 410 -20.39 -27.61 -1.70
N PRO A 411 -19.65 -28.18 -0.75
CA PRO A 411 -18.81 -27.43 0.18
C PRO A 411 -17.88 -26.44 -0.52
N ALA A 412 -17.30 -26.83 -1.66
CA ALA A 412 -16.50 -25.95 -2.48
C ALA A 412 -17.31 -24.73 -2.98
N ALA A 413 -18.50 -24.95 -3.57
CA ALA A 413 -19.37 -23.87 -4.05
C ALA A 413 -19.80 -22.92 -2.91
N ILE A 414 -20.15 -23.47 -1.75
CA ILE A 414 -20.48 -22.69 -0.55
C ILE A 414 -19.28 -21.86 -0.10
N GLY A 415 -18.09 -22.44 -0.04
CA GLY A 415 -16.86 -21.72 0.31
C GLY A 415 -16.57 -20.56 -0.64
N LEU A 416 -16.76 -20.76 -1.95
CA LEU A 416 -16.58 -19.69 -2.94
C LEU A 416 -17.63 -18.57 -2.80
N LEU A 417 -18.89 -18.93 -2.54
CA LEU A 417 -19.95 -17.97 -2.26
C LEU A 417 -19.64 -17.16 -0.99
N LEU A 418 -19.24 -17.83 0.09
CA LEU A 418 -18.85 -17.17 1.34
C LEU A 418 -17.63 -16.26 1.16
N LEU A 419 -16.67 -16.66 0.33
CA LEU A 419 -15.51 -15.84 0.00
C LEU A 419 -15.91 -14.59 -0.81
N ALA A 420 -16.82 -14.72 -1.78
CA ALA A 420 -17.38 -13.60 -2.53
C ALA A 420 -18.17 -12.65 -1.60
N SER A 421 -18.97 -13.20 -0.69
CA SER A 421 -19.69 -12.43 0.33
C SER A 421 -18.74 -11.71 1.27
N ALA A 422 -17.67 -12.35 1.72
CA ALA A 422 -16.64 -11.73 2.56
C ALA A 422 -15.95 -10.56 1.81
N LEU A 423 -15.64 -10.73 0.52
CA LEU A 423 -15.12 -9.65 -0.31
C LEU A 423 -16.09 -8.47 -0.37
N ALA A 424 -17.38 -8.73 -0.60
CA ALA A 424 -18.41 -7.70 -0.66
C ALA A 424 -18.58 -6.97 0.68
N VAL A 425 -18.54 -7.69 1.81
CA VAL A 425 -18.63 -7.11 3.17
C VAL A 425 -17.44 -6.19 3.47
N VAL A 426 -16.24 -6.54 3.01
CA VAL A 426 -15.03 -5.72 3.23
C VAL A 426 -14.98 -4.53 2.27
N ALA A 427 -15.42 -4.70 1.03
CA ALA A 427 -15.42 -3.65 0.00
C ALA A 427 -16.56 -2.63 0.18
N GLY A 428 -17.75 -3.10 0.57
CA GLY A 428 -18.98 -2.31 0.65
C GLY A 428 -18.88 -1.02 1.46
N PRO A 429 -18.28 -1.02 2.66
CA PRO A 429 -18.13 0.20 3.47
C PRO A 429 -17.38 1.34 2.77
N GLY A 430 -16.52 1.05 1.78
CA GLY A 430 -15.84 2.08 1.00
C GLY A 430 -16.79 2.86 0.09
N VAL A 431 -17.87 2.25 -0.41
CA VAL A 431 -18.65 2.82 -1.53
C VAL A 431 -19.33 4.14 -1.19
N VAL A 432 -19.97 4.24 -0.01
CA VAL A 432 -20.77 5.43 0.35
C VAL A 432 -19.89 6.64 0.61
N PRO A 433 -18.82 6.57 1.42
CA PRO A 433 -17.91 7.70 1.60
C PRO A 433 -17.23 8.16 0.30
N ASN A 434 -17.01 7.25 -0.67
CA ASN A 434 -16.42 7.60 -1.96
C ASN A 434 -17.36 8.45 -2.86
N LEU A 435 -18.66 8.53 -2.52
CA LEU A 435 -19.68 9.36 -3.20
C LEU A 435 -19.89 10.73 -2.54
N VAL A 436 -19.11 11.05 -1.51
CA VAL A 436 -19.16 12.34 -0.82
C VAL A 436 -18.27 13.33 -1.55
N ALA A 437 -18.80 14.52 -1.79
CA ALA A 437 -18.04 15.66 -2.31
C ALA A 437 -17.63 16.58 -1.15
N VAL A 438 -16.45 17.19 -1.29
CA VAL A 438 -15.94 18.23 -0.41
C VAL A 438 -16.59 19.56 -0.79
N ASP A 439 -17.13 20.26 0.20
CA ASP A 439 -17.80 21.55 0.03
C ASP A 439 -16.83 22.62 -0.51
N ASP A 440 -17.31 23.60 -1.28
CA ASP A 440 -16.48 24.67 -1.86
C ASP A 440 -16.31 25.89 -0.93
N GLY A 441 -16.90 25.87 0.26
CA GLY A 441 -16.78 26.94 1.25
C GLY A 441 -15.38 27.08 1.86
N ASP A 442 -15.09 28.29 2.33
CA ASP A 442 -13.78 28.65 2.85
C ASP A 442 -13.48 28.01 4.21
N LEU A 443 -12.21 27.64 4.41
CA LEU A 443 -11.72 27.22 5.72
C LEU A 443 -11.67 28.42 6.69
N PRO A 444 -11.79 28.19 8.01
CA PRO A 444 -11.70 29.26 9.00
C PRO A 444 -10.38 30.05 8.94
N GLY A 445 -10.48 31.35 9.20
CA GLY A 445 -9.34 32.28 9.25
C GLY A 445 -8.92 32.76 7.87
N ASP A 446 -7.65 33.14 7.74
CA ASP A 446 -7.03 33.58 6.48
C ASP A 446 -6.09 32.47 5.96
N PRO A 447 -6.61 31.49 5.18
CA PRO A 447 -5.82 30.36 4.70
C PRO A 447 -4.74 30.80 3.70
N ILE A 448 -3.63 30.05 3.64
CA ILE A 448 -2.68 30.16 2.55
C ILE A 448 -3.23 29.41 1.33
N GLU A 449 -3.32 30.10 0.20
CA GLU A 449 -3.74 29.52 -1.06
C GLU A 449 -2.55 29.13 -1.96
N VAL A 450 -2.62 27.92 -2.52
CA VAL A 450 -1.63 27.38 -3.47
C VAL A 450 -2.35 26.54 -4.53
N GLU A 451 -2.50 27.04 -5.76
CA GLU A 451 -3.12 26.26 -6.87
C GLU A 451 -4.45 25.59 -6.47
N GLY A 452 -5.33 26.33 -5.79
CA GLY A 452 -6.62 25.86 -5.27
C GLY A 452 -6.57 25.11 -3.93
N TYR A 453 -5.39 24.83 -3.38
CA TYR A 453 -5.25 24.32 -2.01
C TYR A 453 -5.38 25.46 -1.00
N GLN A 454 -6.29 25.32 -0.04
CA GLN A 454 -6.35 26.14 1.17
C GLN A 454 -5.62 25.43 2.31
N VAL A 455 -4.68 26.11 2.96
CA VAL A 455 -3.93 25.59 4.14
C VAL A 455 -4.14 26.55 5.32
N THR A 456 -4.82 26.09 6.36
CA THR A 456 -5.04 26.85 7.61
C THR A 456 -4.73 26.02 8.84
N TYR A 457 -4.79 26.63 10.03
CA TYR A 457 -4.81 25.93 11.31
C TYR A 457 -6.13 26.20 12.01
N ALA A 458 -6.83 25.13 12.40
CA ALA A 458 -8.11 25.22 13.10
C ALA A 458 -8.18 24.22 14.26
N GLU A 459 -8.99 24.53 15.27
CA GLU A 459 -9.22 23.67 16.42
C GLU A 459 -10.71 23.37 16.59
N ASN A 460 -11.01 22.12 16.95
CA ASN A 460 -12.36 21.61 17.19
C ASN A 460 -13.31 21.85 15.99
N VAL A 461 -12.81 21.63 14.78
CA VAL A 461 -13.60 21.66 13.54
C VAL A 461 -14.04 20.25 13.16
N GLU A 462 -15.22 20.13 12.56
CA GLU A 462 -15.72 18.84 12.08
C GLU A 462 -14.85 18.31 10.93
N ASP A 463 -14.59 17.00 10.93
CA ASP A 463 -13.91 16.33 9.83
C ASP A 463 -14.87 16.14 8.65
N GLU A 464 -14.74 16.98 7.62
CA GLU A 464 -15.61 17.00 6.43
C GLU A 464 -15.53 15.74 5.56
N VAL A 465 -14.59 14.83 5.83
CA VAL A 465 -14.39 13.61 5.02
C VAL A 465 -14.77 12.35 5.79
N VAL A 466 -14.65 12.35 7.13
CA VAL A 466 -15.07 11.23 7.98
C VAL A 466 -16.50 11.42 8.53
N GLY A 467 -16.97 12.65 8.72
CA GLY A 467 -18.26 12.96 9.33
C GLY A 467 -19.48 12.88 8.42
N VAL A 468 -19.31 12.71 7.10
CA VAL A 468 -20.43 12.82 6.15
C VAL A 468 -21.33 11.58 6.10
N VAL A 469 -20.82 10.41 6.48
CA VAL A 469 -21.63 9.22 6.66
C VAL A 469 -21.61 8.85 8.14
N ASP A 470 -22.59 9.32 8.89
CA ASP A 470 -22.77 8.94 10.29
C ASP A 470 -23.18 7.46 10.38
N VAL A 471 -22.20 6.60 10.63
CA VAL A 471 -22.42 5.17 10.87
C VAL A 471 -22.24 4.93 12.35
N GLU A 472 -23.35 4.74 13.04
CA GLU A 472 -23.32 4.26 14.42
C GLU A 472 -23.01 2.76 14.45
N ALA A 473 -21.81 2.40 14.90
CA ALA A 473 -21.45 1.03 15.19
C ALA A 473 -20.80 0.94 16.57
N PHE A 474 -21.15 -0.10 17.35
CA PHE A 474 -20.63 -0.30 18.71
C PHE A 474 -20.85 0.90 19.65
N GLY A 475 -21.87 1.73 19.41
CA GLY A 475 -22.16 2.94 20.18
C GLY A 475 -21.20 4.11 19.89
N ARG A 476 -20.55 4.13 18.72
CA ARG A 476 -19.63 5.19 18.28
C ARG A 476 -20.10 5.79 16.97
N SER A 477 -20.00 7.11 16.84
CA SER A 477 -20.21 7.85 15.60
C SER A 477 -18.90 8.04 14.84
N THR A 478 -19.03 8.25 13.54
CA THR A 478 -17.95 8.63 12.61
C THR A 478 -17.79 10.15 12.50
N SER A 479 -18.77 10.96 12.93
CA SER A 479 -18.58 12.42 13.06
C SER A 479 -17.63 12.72 14.20
N VAL A 480 -16.45 13.24 13.84
CA VAL A 480 -15.36 13.53 14.78
C VAL A 480 -14.82 14.92 14.52
N ASN A 481 -14.65 15.69 15.60
CA ASN A 481 -13.90 16.92 15.54
C ASN A 481 -12.40 16.64 15.57
N THR A 482 -11.66 17.47 14.83
CA THR A 482 -10.20 17.44 14.75
C THR A 482 -9.62 18.83 14.98
N SER A 483 -8.33 18.85 15.30
CA SER A 483 -7.57 20.09 15.55
C SER A 483 -6.18 19.95 14.97
N GLY A 484 -5.74 20.94 14.20
CA GLY A 484 -4.44 20.92 13.55
C GLY A 484 -4.37 21.79 12.30
N VAL A 485 -3.37 21.50 11.46
CA VAL A 485 -3.23 22.08 10.13
C VAL A 485 -4.17 21.35 9.18
N ILE A 486 -5.14 22.07 8.65
CA ILE A 486 -6.14 21.58 7.71
C ILE A 486 -5.71 21.94 6.29
N VAL A 487 -5.85 20.99 5.38
CA VAL A 487 -5.63 21.19 3.95
C VAL A 487 -6.92 20.82 3.23
N LYS A 488 -7.45 21.77 2.44
CA LYS A 488 -8.66 21.61 1.64
C LYS A 488 -8.38 21.94 0.18
N ASN A 489 -9.01 21.21 -0.73
CA ASN A 489 -9.08 21.54 -2.15
C ASN A 489 -10.36 20.87 -2.69
N ALA A 490 -11.38 21.67 -2.98
CA ALA A 490 -12.69 21.18 -3.41
C ALA A 490 -12.62 20.50 -4.78
N ASP A 491 -11.88 21.08 -5.75
CA ASP A 491 -11.71 20.52 -7.10
C ASP A 491 -11.06 19.12 -7.11
N ARG A 492 -10.27 18.83 -6.08
CA ARG A 492 -9.59 17.54 -5.91
C ARG A 492 -10.25 16.66 -4.85
N GLU A 493 -11.36 17.10 -4.26
CA GLU A 493 -12.10 16.36 -3.24
C GLU A 493 -11.21 16.01 -2.03
N ILE A 494 -10.36 16.96 -1.66
CA ILE A 494 -9.40 16.81 -0.56
C ILE A 494 -9.87 17.63 0.62
N TRP A 495 -10.02 16.96 1.75
CA TRP A 495 -10.01 17.59 3.06
C TRP A 495 -9.24 16.68 4.01
N THR A 496 -8.25 17.23 4.73
CA THR A 496 -7.47 16.42 5.67
C THR A 496 -6.83 17.26 6.77
N THR A 497 -6.75 16.70 7.98
CA THR A 497 -5.81 17.19 9.00
C THR A 497 -4.40 16.69 8.65
N ALA A 498 -3.65 17.50 7.91
CA ALA A 498 -2.29 17.14 7.46
C ALA A 498 -1.29 17.02 8.62
N VAL A 499 -1.46 17.85 9.65
CA VAL A 499 -0.65 17.84 10.88
C VAL A 499 -1.56 18.06 12.06
N SER A 500 -1.67 17.12 12.99
CA SER A 500 -2.48 17.31 14.19
C SER A 500 -1.90 18.35 15.15
N ARG A 501 -2.76 18.92 16.00
CA ARG A 501 -2.36 19.84 17.09
C ARG A 501 -1.29 19.22 17.97
N GLY A 502 -1.44 17.96 18.36
CA GLY A 502 -0.47 17.26 19.21
C GLY A 502 0.87 17.07 18.51
N ASN A 503 0.87 16.74 17.22
CA ASN A 503 2.10 16.62 16.44
C ASN A 503 2.83 17.96 16.33
N LEU A 504 2.09 19.05 16.05
CA LEU A 504 2.68 20.38 15.98
C LEU A 504 3.14 20.88 17.36
N ALA A 505 2.44 20.55 18.44
CA ALA A 505 2.85 20.85 19.81
C ALA A 505 4.07 20.05 20.27
N PHE A 506 4.29 18.86 19.74
CA PHE A 506 5.48 18.06 20.03
C PHE A 506 6.71 18.59 19.28
N TRP A 507 6.55 18.90 17.99
CA TRP A 507 7.67 19.20 17.10
C TRP A 507 7.93 20.69 16.86
N GLY A 508 6.94 21.56 17.13
CA GLY A 508 6.98 23.00 16.91
C GLY A 508 6.99 23.44 15.45
N TYR A 509 7.32 22.57 14.50
CA TYR A 509 7.44 22.91 13.08
C TYR A 509 7.25 21.73 12.15
N ARG A 510 6.50 21.93 11.08
CA ARG A 510 6.13 20.91 10.11
C ARG A 510 6.04 21.44 8.69
N ALA A 511 6.41 20.60 7.74
CA ALA A 511 6.11 20.84 6.33
C ALA A 511 4.75 20.24 5.99
N VAL A 512 3.98 20.98 5.21
CA VAL A 512 2.78 20.53 4.54
C VAL A 512 3.02 20.61 3.05
N ASP A 513 3.07 19.44 2.40
CA ASP A 513 3.38 19.32 0.99
C ASP A 513 2.09 19.13 0.19
N VAL A 514 1.75 20.15 -0.59
CA VAL A 514 0.65 20.14 -1.56
C VAL A 514 1.22 19.97 -2.97
N GLY A 515 0.39 19.58 -3.93
CA GLY A 515 0.89 19.30 -5.27
C GLY A 515 -0.12 18.62 -6.18
N GLY A 516 0.39 17.99 -7.23
CA GLY A 516 -0.36 17.17 -8.16
C GLY A 516 0.61 16.32 -8.97
N THR A 517 0.16 15.79 -10.11
CA THR A 517 1.05 15.00 -10.98
C THR A 517 2.24 15.85 -11.45
N GLY A 518 3.44 15.51 -10.98
CA GLY A 518 4.70 16.11 -11.44
C GLY A 518 5.06 17.47 -10.85
N TRP A 519 4.30 17.99 -9.88
CA TRP A 519 4.62 19.26 -9.21
C TRP A 519 4.34 19.21 -7.72
N ARG A 520 5.03 20.09 -6.98
CA ARG A 520 5.00 20.15 -5.52
C ARG A 520 5.22 21.57 -5.05
N GLU A 521 4.50 21.95 -4.01
CA GLU A 521 4.76 23.15 -3.21
C GLU A 521 4.76 22.78 -1.72
N THR A 522 5.60 23.48 -0.94
CA THR A 522 5.73 23.22 0.50
C THR A 522 5.33 24.46 1.29
N VAL A 523 4.29 24.33 2.11
CA VAL A 523 3.91 25.32 3.12
C VAL A 523 4.50 24.87 4.45
N TRP A 524 5.34 25.71 5.06
CA TRP A 524 5.90 25.41 6.36
C TRP A 524 5.03 25.98 7.46
N VAL A 525 4.66 25.18 8.44
CA VAL A 525 3.82 25.61 9.56
C VAL A 525 4.62 25.53 10.85
N GLN A 526 4.61 26.63 11.61
CA GLN A 526 5.34 26.80 12.84
C GLN A 526 4.40 27.15 13.98
N ARG A 527 4.51 26.42 15.09
CA ARG A 527 3.94 26.82 16.38
C ARG A 527 4.98 27.58 17.17
N VAL A 528 4.55 28.69 17.76
CA VAL A 528 5.32 29.47 18.72
C VAL A 528 4.40 29.77 19.89
N GLY A 529 4.87 29.60 21.12
CA GLY A 529 4.04 29.85 22.29
C GLY A 529 4.83 30.31 23.52
N TRP A 530 4.06 30.76 24.51
CA TRP A 530 4.50 31.11 25.86
C TRP A 530 3.58 30.41 26.85
N VAL A 531 4.16 29.69 27.80
CA VAL A 531 3.46 29.05 28.90
C VAL A 531 3.40 30.03 30.06
N ALA A 532 2.20 30.53 30.36
CA ALA A 532 1.97 31.35 31.54
C ALA A 532 2.18 30.50 32.81
N ALA A 533 2.79 31.09 33.84
CA ALA A 533 3.07 30.41 35.11
C ALA A 533 1.77 29.86 35.70
N ASN A 534 1.66 28.53 35.74
CA ASN A 534 0.47 27.78 36.16
C ASN A 534 -0.83 28.15 35.41
N GLY A 535 -0.72 28.76 34.23
CA GLY A 535 -1.86 29.28 33.44
C GLY A 535 -2.11 28.57 32.11
N GLY A 536 -1.20 27.68 31.71
CA GLY A 536 -1.23 27.03 30.40
C GLY A 536 -0.58 27.86 29.27
N PRO A 537 -0.57 27.34 28.04
CA PRO A 537 0.07 27.99 26.91
C PRO A 537 -0.85 28.99 26.19
N ALA A 538 -0.32 30.17 25.87
CA ALA A 538 -0.80 31.02 24.79
C ALA A 538 0.14 30.87 23.59
N TYR A 539 -0.38 30.51 22.43
CA TYR A 539 0.42 30.23 21.24
C TYR A 539 -0.24 30.75 19.97
N ARG A 540 0.59 30.90 18.94
CA ARG A 540 0.13 31.13 17.58
C ARG A 540 0.71 30.10 16.64
N VAL A 541 0.07 29.96 15.50
CA VAL A 541 0.54 29.11 14.40
C VAL A 541 0.75 30.00 13.19
N ASP A 542 1.98 30.04 12.71
CA ASP A 542 2.39 30.82 11.55
C ASP A 542 2.65 29.88 10.35
N ALA A 543 2.18 30.24 9.17
CA ALA A 543 2.61 29.65 7.91
C ALA A 543 3.74 30.47 7.28
N VAL A 544 4.65 29.78 6.60
CA VAL A 544 5.76 30.38 5.86
C VAL A 544 5.80 29.78 4.45
N ARG A 545 5.72 30.65 3.45
CA ARG A 545 5.81 30.32 2.02
C ARG A 545 6.54 31.45 1.29
N ASN A 546 7.51 31.13 0.44
CA ASN A 546 8.28 32.12 -0.35
C ASN A 546 8.77 33.30 0.52
N GLU A 547 9.36 32.98 1.68
CA GLU A 547 9.84 33.95 2.68
C GLU A 547 8.77 34.84 3.33
N THR A 548 7.51 34.74 2.87
CA THR A 548 6.37 35.45 3.46
C THR A 548 5.81 34.64 4.62
N ARG A 549 5.58 35.30 5.74
CA ARG A 549 5.00 34.70 6.96
C ARG A 549 3.62 35.29 7.22
N SER A 550 2.65 34.41 7.49
CA SER A 550 1.29 34.78 7.86
C SER A 550 0.86 34.03 9.12
N THR A 551 0.17 34.69 10.05
CA THR A 551 -0.38 34.03 11.24
C THR A 551 -1.72 33.38 10.90
N LEU A 552 -1.79 32.05 10.94
CA LEU A 552 -3.00 31.29 10.65
C LEU A 552 -3.96 31.22 11.83
N PHE A 553 -3.42 31.23 13.05
CA PHE A 553 -4.21 31.01 14.27
C PHE A 553 -3.54 31.64 15.49
N THR A 554 -4.36 32.17 16.39
CA THR A 554 -3.98 32.61 17.73
C THR A 554 -4.86 31.91 18.76
N SER A 555 -4.25 31.27 19.77
CA SER A 555 -4.99 30.64 20.85
C SER A 555 -5.64 31.66 21.77
N GLU A 556 -6.53 31.18 22.63
CA GLU A 556 -7.03 31.97 23.77
C GLU A 556 -5.88 32.49 24.65
N PRO A 557 -6.02 33.69 25.25
CA PRO A 557 -5.04 34.23 26.19
C PRO A 557 -4.88 33.36 27.44
N ALA A 558 -3.64 33.20 27.91
CA ALA A 558 -3.30 32.43 29.11
C ALA A 558 -2.99 33.37 30.28
N ARG A 559 -3.76 33.28 31.36
CA ARG A 559 -3.55 34.08 32.58
C ARG A 559 -2.53 33.40 33.48
N ALA A 560 -1.49 34.12 33.87
CA ALA A 560 -0.56 33.65 34.89
C ALA A 560 -1.26 33.63 36.26
N GLU A 561 -1.10 32.55 37.01
CA GLU A 561 -1.66 32.42 38.37
C GLU A 561 -1.08 33.46 39.35
N PRO A 562 0.24 33.79 39.32
CA PRO A 562 0.80 34.76 40.23
C PRO A 562 0.19 36.15 40.07
N ARG A 563 -0.04 36.81 41.20
CA ARG A 563 -0.48 38.22 41.27
C ARG A 563 0.61 39.08 41.87
N ILE A 564 0.80 40.27 41.32
CA ILE A 564 1.84 41.20 41.77
C ILE A 564 1.17 42.50 42.17
N ASP A 565 1.16 42.79 43.48
CA ASP A 565 0.45 43.93 44.05
C ASP A 565 -0.98 44.09 43.49
N GLY A 566 -1.76 43.00 43.54
CA GLY A 566 -3.14 42.98 43.06
C GLY A 566 -3.33 43.06 41.54
N ARG A 567 -2.27 42.99 40.72
CA ARG A 567 -2.35 42.93 39.25
C ARG A 567 -2.40 41.49 38.76
N ASN A 568 -3.29 41.23 37.80
CA ASN A 568 -3.34 39.98 37.06
C ASN A 568 -2.64 40.15 35.71
N VAL A 569 -1.74 39.23 35.37
CA VAL A 569 -1.00 39.27 34.11
C VAL A 569 -1.49 38.15 33.20
N THR A 570 -1.79 38.49 31.96
CA THR A 570 -2.23 37.55 30.93
C THR A 570 -1.33 37.68 29.71
N VAL A 571 -0.89 36.54 29.18
CA VAL A 571 -0.16 36.47 27.91
C VAL A 571 -1.17 36.19 26.81
N ALA A 572 -1.19 37.00 25.76
CA ALA A 572 -2.05 36.79 24.61
C ALA A 572 -1.23 36.64 23.33
N ALA A 573 -1.56 35.64 22.52
CA ALA A 573 -1.09 35.56 21.16
C ALA A 573 -1.85 36.58 20.30
N VAL A 574 -1.13 37.26 19.41
CA VAL A 574 -1.69 38.22 18.44
C VAL A 574 -1.05 37.99 17.08
N GLU A 575 -1.61 38.58 16.04
CA GLU A 575 -1.02 38.53 14.70
C GLU A 575 0.44 39.02 14.73
N GLY A 576 1.37 38.20 14.22
CA GLY A 576 2.80 38.51 14.19
C GLY A 576 3.52 38.58 15.54
N GLY A 577 2.80 38.64 16.68
CA GLY A 577 3.36 38.95 18.00
C GLY A 577 2.82 38.13 19.19
N PHE A 578 3.22 38.59 20.37
CA PHE A 578 2.58 38.29 21.65
C PHE A 578 2.46 39.60 22.40
N GLU A 579 1.45 39.72 23.25
CA GLU A 579 1.27 40.88 24.13
C GLU A 579 1.04 40.44 25.57
N LEU A 580 1.42 41.32 26.50
CA LEU A 580 1.06 41.22 27.91
C LEU A 580 -0.15 42.12 28.15
N ARG A 581 -1.16 41.58 28.85
CA ARG A 581 -2.34 42.30 29.32
C ARG A 581 -2.31 42.32 30.84
N VAL A 582 -2.26 43.50 31.44
CA VAL A 582 -2.18 43.67 32.90
C VAL A 582 -3.42 44.37 33.39
N ALA A 583 -4.22 43.66 34.19
CA ALA A 583 -5.48 44.15 34.74
C ALA A 583 -5.31 44.59 36.21
N HIS A 584 -5.76 45.80 36.54
CA HIS A 584 -5.75 46.36 37.89
C HIS A 584 -6.78 47.48 38.03
N GLY A 585 -7.46 47.58 39.19
CA GLY A 585 -8.36 48.69 39.48
C GLY A 585 -9.55 48.85 38.51
N GLY A 586 -9.93 47.80 37.78
CA GLY A 586 -10.98 47.85 36.75
C GLY A 586 -10.48 48.22 35.34
N GLU A 587 -9.20 48.57 35.20
CA GLU A 587 -8.56 48.91 33.93
C GLU A 587 -7.65 47.77 33.44
N THR A 588 -7.35 47.74 32.14
CA THR A 588 -6.40 46.80 31.54
C THR A 588 -5.47 47.52 30.59
N GLU A 589 -4.17 47.47 30.89
CA GLU A 589 -3.13 47.99 29.99
C GLU A 589 -2.53 46.85 29.18
N ARG A 590 -2.07 47.16 27.96
CA ARG A 590 -1.52 46.19 27.02
C ARG A 590 -0.23 46.73 26.41
N ALA A 591 0.75 45.86 26.23
CA ALA A 591 1.91 46.13 25.40
C ALA A 591 2.45 44.85 24.80
N ALA A 592 3.22 44.98 23.71
CA ALA A 592 3.96 43.87 23.14
C ALA A 592 4.82 43.17 24.22
N LEU A 593 4.89 41.85 24.14
CA LEU A 593 5.76 41.06 25.00
C LEU A 593 7.22 41.48 24.74
N PRO A 594 8.01 41.82 25.77
CA PRO A 594 9.33 42.41 25.60
C PRO A 594 10.26 41.52 24.75
N ALA A 595 11.07 42.12 23.89
CA ALA A 595 12.10 41.37 23.19
C ALA A 595 13.18 40.87 24.18
N ALA A 596 14.09 40.03 23.72
CA ALA A 596 15.12 39.48 24.59
C ALA A 596 15.99 40.61 25.17
N ASN A 597 16.17 40.63 26.49
CA ASN A 597 16.89 41.67 27.24
C ASN A 597 16.26 43.06 27.21
N GLU A 598 14.96 43.14 26.88
CA GLU A 598 14.18 44.38 26.97
C GLU A 598 13.21 44.34 28.15
N THR A 599 12.75 45.54 28.52
CA THR A 599 11.81 45.77 29.62
C THR A 599 10.64 46.60 29.13
N VAL A 600 9.42 46.21 29.51
CA VAL A 600 8.21 47.01 29.32
C VAL A 600 7.50 47.22 30.64
N THR A 601 6.96 48.41 30.89
CA THR A 601 6.26 48.71 32.14
C THR A 601 4.76 48.81 31.86
N LEU A 602 3.96 48.06 32.62
CA LEU A 602 2.50 48.06 32.52
C LEU A 602 1.90 48.16 33.92
N GLN A 603 0.97 49.09 34.12
CA GLN A 603 0.29 49.33 35.40
C GLN A 603 1.26 49.53 36.58
N GLY A 604 2.48 50.02 36.33
CA GLY A 604 3.51 50.20 37.36
C GLY A 604 4.27 48.93 37.76
N VAL A 605 4.22 47.86 36.96
CA VAL A 605 5.06 46.66 37.08
C VAL A 605 5.99 46.60 35.87
N ALA A 606 7.28 46.37 36.11
CA ALA A 606 8.27 46.19 35.06
C ALA A 606 8.31 44.71 34.63
N PHE A 607 8.17 44.44 33.33
CA PHE A 607 8.26 43.11 32.75
C PHE A 607 9.56 43.00 31.98
N VAL A 608 10.47 42.16 32.47
CA VAL A 608 11.80 41.95 31.92
C VAL A 608 11.84 40.57 31.28
N ARG A 609 12.34 40.48 30.04
CA ARG A 609 12.61 39.18 29.42
C ARG A 609 14.08 38.81 29.53
N GLU A 610 14.34 37.73 30.22
CA GLU A 610 15.65 37.09 30.29
C GLU A 610 15.57 35.76 29.54
N GLU A 611 16.34 35.63 28.45
CA GLU A 611 16.35 34.46 27.57
C GLU A 611 14.92 34.04 27.11
N ASP A 612 14.46 32.90 27.62
CA ASP A 612 13.16 32.28 27.35
C ASP A 612 12.17 32.45 28.50
N ALA A 613 12.40 33.37 29.44
CA ALA A 613 11.50 33.65 30.55
C ALA A 613 11.16 35.14 30.66
N VAL A 614 9.90 35.43 30.98
CA VAL A 614 9.44 36.77 31.33
C VAL A 614 9.23 36.83 32.84
N PHE A 615 9.90 37.79 33.47
CA PHE A 615 9.75 38.11 34.88
C PHE A 615 9.03 39.43 35.03
N ALA A 616 8.26 39.55 36.11
CA ALA A 616 7.64 40.78 36.51
C ALA A 616 8.22 41.23 37.84
N GLU A 617 8.61 42.50 37.88
CA GLU A 617 9.39 43.12 38.94
C GLU A 617 8.67 44.37 39.46
N ARG A 618 8.56 44.44 40.78
CA ARG A 618 8.06 45.64 41.47
C ARG A 618 8.64 45.72 42.88
N GLY A 619 9.39 46.79 43.14
CA GLY A 619 10.19 46.90 44.36
C GLY A 619 11.16 45.71 44.44
N GLU A 620 11.17 45.01 45.57
CA GLU A 620 12.00 43.80 45.77
C GLU A 620 11.30 42.50 45.31
N THR A 621 10.06 42.59 44.81
CA THR A 621 9.32 41.41 44.33
C THR A 621 9.69 41.11 42.89
N ARG A 622 10.13 39.87 42.64
CA ARG A 622 10.37 39.34 41.29
C ARG A 622 9.68 38.00 41.13
N VAL A 623 8.81 37.88 40.12
CA VAL A 623 8.02 36.68 39.88
C VAL A 623 8.08 36.30 38.40
N ARG A 624 8.27 35.01 38.12
CA ARG A 624 8.19 34.51 36.75
C ARG A 624 6.74 34.47 36.29
N ILE A 625 6.46 35.12 35.17
CA ILE A 625 5.11 35.21 34.59
C ILE A 625 4.92 34.21 33.47
N ALA A 626 5.92 34.00 32.63
CA ALA A 626 5.81 33.08 31.51
C ALA A 626 7.18 32.53 31.10
N THR A 627 7.16 31.38 30.45
CA THR A 627 8.32 30.80 29.78
C THR A 627 7.97 30.47 28.35
N ARG A 628 8.92 30.62 27.43
CA ARG A 628 8.75 30.23 26.04
C ARG A 628 8.45 28.73 25.97
N GLU A 629 7.47 28.37 25.16
CA GLU A 629 7.12 26.97 24.91
C GLU A 629 8.34 26.25 24.31
N ARG A 630 8.62 25.05 24.82
CA ARG A 630 9.68 24.16 24.32
C ARG A 630 9.05 22.98 23.61
N TYR A 631 9.72 22.51 22.55
CA TYR A 631 9.23 21.44 21.70
C TYR A 631 10.20 20.26 21.80
N GLU A 632 9.73 19.11 22.25
CA GLU A 632 10.55 17.90 22.44
C GLU A 632 11.24 17.47 21.15
N GLY A 633 10.54 17.55 20.02
CA GLY A 633 11.07 17.17 18.71
C GLY A 633 12.20 18.06 18.16
N ARG A 634 12.60 19.10 18.89
CA ARG A 634 13.72 20.00 18.55
C ARG A 634 14.90 19.89 19.52
N GLN A 635 14.78 19.11 20.60
CA GLN A 635 15.87 18.79 21.52
C GLN A 635 16.61 17.55 21.03
#